data_AF-A0A9P5Q651-F1
#
_entry.id   AF-A0A9P5Q651-F1
#
_cell.length_a   1.000
_cell.length_b   1.000
_cell.length_c   1.000
_cell.angle_alpha   90.00
_cell.angle_beta   90.00
_cell.angle_gamma   90.00
#
_symmetry.space_group_name_H-M   'P 1'
#
loop_
_entity.id
_entity.type
_entity.pdbx_description
1 polymer ?
#
loop_
_entity_poly.entity_id
_entity_poly.type
_entity_poly.pdbx_seq_one_letter_code
_entity_poly.pdbx_strand_id
1 'polypeptide(L)'
;MPSPSSDPCTRWIELTDEELTADDVGLLKNIPDDLWVSAACTDRLVDDVSVQKALLEAGLERTVPAMERVKNLLHDRQEADTMTEYFKELPVDAQLCHVRAVLLKRLARLNTFVEICREAPEGLEEEEKEVDPEWEDDPWAETDTDAEPRKTIVPPPPVTLSDFLTNSLTASALIFAVHKWYGGLRVLFERHGAHLWPYRFTILEHIPAYSNPTSYYFLLPACDSLTNVEKTVDSNEQRSVQDVTELSTVHSAIQASEALLGIDVTLDSSSALKLHNNPLSADELSEWYQKRTEGIIESTGMIDVALTFIQHGASQNIPHLDELGEELSLLSRLVYDAPRGPEPIEDWTLARWRAMDPPAVVRAYLAHSKPESLPHDITHLVTPYLFVLESRAERAGKPDPKLPDRLIHDYILNTPLEMLLSVFEASKPTLPHVQRIIKQDDDMVRLALACLYGSDSLHEWATMSSIFECLPVWEIPVDDDEEEAADMTILSLGTFVTPSTSRPRATSSDLLVFFKPLPLSSLSRALDILDVHLESGEIFSRWSVPAPLRWFLQSSNDATEQRAWANRMARRAGGSDDKLSTQNDWEWLLEDMLKLAGETRIKGAFGLLPRAEIVRIFFSGLLSTGRFDVAKNLLRTSTQLDLKPEILEDICLACSHEFYDNASTGNYKFGEMKLAYECLDVPPVSDRLTKAKEFIEATSRLSSFNVMSRPGIPISPIEIRLTKDRLSLVSLVLSNNVDAYKHTEVILDLVYKLGFREDVVAEVKALAMLADTALQAEDFTRAYENCQRMIDTVLNLRATMMSLDVPQVSEASEVCWVACFQLGRQTEFEDTEKKLFLLGRAIEICPADKLHDVLTAWRKLEKDDLKAREERLTMRHIGAVESTRKDSKFALKTAASLQSRLRDFQMPSPPMLSTPDARALASKTFNTVAANFPFSVGHRGRSQYSQLSQSDERSRSGSRRRDDDVQTQASRVFSKGIGWLIGADEAL
;
A
#
# COMPACT_ATOMS: atom_id res chain seq x y z
N MET A 1 88.97 11.41 44.96
CA MET A 1 89.55 12.74 45.24
C MET A 1 88.78 13.77 44.42
N PRO A 2 87.99 14.67 45.03
CA PRO A 2 87.42 15.81 44.32
C PRO A 2 88.36 17.03 44.41
N SER A 3 88.39 17.80 43.33
CA SER A 3 89.18 19.00 43.06
C SER A 3 88.79 20.22 43.94
N PRO A 4 89.69 21.22 44.06
CA PRO A 4 89.54 22.35 44.98
C PRO A 4 88.62 23.45 44.40
N SER A 5 87.76 24.00 45.26
CA SER A 5 87.14 25.33 45.17
C SER A 5 86.60 25.76 43.79
N SER A 6 85.47 25.18 43.37
CA SER A 6 84.57 25.88 42.44
C SER A 6 83.87 27.01 43.20
N ASP A 7 83.97 28.25 42.72
CA ASP A 7 83.18 29.38 43.22
C ASP A 7 81.69 28.98 43.28
N PRO A 8 80.99 29.15 44.43
CA PRO A 8 79.58 28.77 44.57
C PRO A 8 78.69 29.32 43.45
N CYS A 9 79.01 30.50 42.90
CA CYS A 9 78.31 31.06 41.74
C CYS A 9 78.49 30.22 40.47
N THR A 10 79.69 29.68 40.22
CA THR A 10 79.96 28.85 39.03
C THR A 10 79.25 27.50 39.13
N ARG A 11 79.26 26.91 40.34
CA ARG A 11 78.55 25.65 40.61
C ARG A 11 77.02 25.79 40.48
N TRP A 12 76.47 26.95 40.83
CA TRP A 12 75.04 27.25 40.62
C TRP A 12 74.64 27.36 39.14
N ILE A 13 75.52 27.92 38.31
CA ILE A 13 75.28 28.07 36.87
C ILE A 13 75.38 26.72 36.14
N GLU A 14 76.26 25.83 36.59
CA GLU A 14 76.45 24.49 36.01
C GLU A 14 75.30 23.51 36.30
N LEU A 15 74.52 23.73 37.37
CA LEU A 15 73.37 22.90 37.71
C LEU A 15 72.22 23.10 36.71
N THR A 16 71.60 22.00 36.30
CA THR A 16 70.36 22.01 35.52
C THR A 16 69.14 22.08 36.46
N ASP A 17 68.00 22.55 35.96
CA ASP A 17 66.79 22.72 36.77
C ASP A 17 66.23 21.36 37.26
N GLU A 18 66.48 20.26 36.54
CA GLU A 18 66.07 18.90 36.88
C GLU A 18 66.93 18.25 37.98
N GLU A 19 68.17 18.70 38.15
CA GLU A 19 69.14 18.17 39.13
C GLU A 19 69.11 18.95 40.47
N LEU A 20 68.35 20.04 40.54
CA LEU A 20 68.33 20.94 41.69
C LEU A 20 67.60 20.33 42.89
N THR A 21 68.29 20.19 44.03
CA THR A 21 67.67 19.74 45.29
C THR A 21 67.56 20.87 46.31
N ALA A 22 66.76 20.66 47.37
CA ALA A 22 66.63 21.64 48.46
C ALA A 22 67.98 21.90 49.18
N ASP A 23 68.89 20.93 49.18
CA ASP A 23 70.24 21.07 49.76
C ASP A 23 71.15 21.96 48.89
N ASP A 24 70.98 21.95 47.57
CA ASP A 24 71.73 22.80 46.64
C ASP A 24 71.36 24.28 46.79
N VAL A 25 70.11 24.59 47.16
CA VAL A 25 69.69 25.96 47.55
C VAL A 25 70.50 26.47 48.74
N GLY A 26 70.98 25.57 49.61
CA GLY A 26 71.88 25.92 50.72
C GLY A 26 73.22 26.53 50.27
N LEU A 27 73.68 26.27 49.04
CA LEU A 27 74.91 26.84 48.48
C LEU A 27 74.81 28.37 48.33
N LEU A 28 73.60 28.91 48.11
CA LEU A 28 73.33 30.34 47.99
C LEU A 28 73.56 31.12 49.30
N LYS A 29 73.57 30.44 50.45
CA LYS A 29 73.88 31.07 51.75
C LYS A 29 75.33 31.54 51.84
N ASN A 30 76.24 30.93 51.08
CA ASN A 30 77.67 31.23 51.11
C ASN A 30 78.07 32.40 50.19
N ILE A 31 77.14 32.97 49.41
CA ILE A 31 77.37 34.08 48.48
C ILE A 31 77.02 35.41 49.18
N PRO A 32 77.89 36.44 49.14
CA PRO A 32 77.69 37.71 49.83
C PRO A 32 76.84 38.74 49.07
N ASP A 33 76.63 38.57 47.76
CA ASP A 33 75.87 39.50 46.93
C ASP A 33 74.37 39.18 46.99
N ASP A 34 73.63 39.98 47.77
CA ASP A 34 72.19 39.79 47.97
C ASP A 34 71.39 39.98 46.67
N LEU A 35 71.80 40.87 45.75
CA LEU A 35 71.12 41.08 44.47
C LEU A 35 71.32 39.90 43.54
N TRP A 36 72.56 39.41 43.44
CA TRP A 36 72.86 38.23 42.62
C TRP A 36 72.10 37.00 43.12
N VAL A 37 72.06 36.76 44.44
CA VAL A 37 71.34 35.63 45.03
C VAL A 37 69.82 35.75 44.81
N SER A 38 69.23 36.92 45.07
CA SER A 38 67.79 37.13 44.85
C SER A 38 67.40 37.02 43.37
N ALA A 39 68.26 37.49 42.45
CA ALA A 39 68.06 37.31 41.00
C ALA A 39 68.19 35.84 40.59
N ALA A 40 69.21 35.12 41.09
CA ALA A 40 69.41 33.70 40.83
C ALA A 40 68.23 32.82 41.33
N CYS A 41 67.64 33.16 42.47
CA CYS A 41 66.39 32.55 42.97
C CYS A 41 65.16 32.88 42.11
N THR A 42 65.21 33.98 41.35
CA THR A 42 64.11 34.42 40.46
C THR A 42 64.29 33.88 39.04
N ASP A 43 65.50 33.54 38.61
CA ASP A 43 65.72 32.98 37.27
C ASP A 43 65.35 31.49 37.19
N ARG A 44 65.58 30.73 38.25
CA ARG A 44 65.33 29.28 38.29
C ARG A 44 63.87 28.95 38.63
N LEU A 45 63.24 28.12 37.81
CA LEU A 45 61.87 27.62 38.00
C LEU A 45 61.87 26.09 37.95
N VAL A 46 61.48 25.46 39.05
CA VAL A 46 61.53 24.01 39.23
C VAL A 46 60.13 23.47 39.54
N ASP A 47 59.82 22.27 39.05
CA ASP A 47 58.49 21.67 39.23
C ASP A 47 58.29 21.01 40.61
N ASP A 48 59.37 20.74 41.34
CA ASP A 48 59.32 20.27 42.72
C ASP A 48 58.91 21.42 43.66
N VAL A 49 57.72 21.29 44.25
CA VAL A 49 57.13 22.24 45.20
C VAL A 49 58.07 22.56 46.37
N SER A 50 58.78 21.56 46.90
CA SER A 50 59.65 21.72 48.07
C SER A 50 60.92 22.51 47.72
N VAL A 51 61.50 22.23 46.56
CA VAL A 51 62.69 22.91 46.05
C VAL A 51 62.35 24.34 45.63
N GLN A 52 61.24 24.53 44.92
CA GLN A 52 60.76 25.85 44.50
C GLN A 52 60.41 26.72 45.72
N LYS A 53 59.84 26.14 46.78
CA LYS A 53 59.59 26.86 48.04
C LYS A 53 60.89 27.33 48.68
N ALA A 54 61.90 26.45 48.77
CA ALA A 54 63.20 26.79 49.33
C ALA A 54 63.91 27.91 48.55
N LEU A 55 63.83 27.88 47.20
CA LEU A 55 64.34 28.94 46.32
C LEU A 55 63.70 30.31 46.63
N LEU A 56 62.36 30.34 46.70
CA LEU A 56 61.61 31.57 46.94
C LEU A 56 61.87 32.13 48.35
N GLU A 57 61.90 31.28 49.38
CA GLU A 57 62.20 31.68 50.75
C GLU A 57 63.64 32.21 50.89
N ALA A 58 64.63 31.53 50.29
CA ALA A 58 66.02 31.98 50.28
C ALA A 58 66.19 33.34 49.58
N GLY A 59 65.51 33.54 48.44
CA GLY A 59 65.53 34.81 47.73
C GLY A 59 64.88 35.95 48.54
N LEU A 60 63.77 35.66 49.23
CA LEU A 60 63.06 36.62 50.08
C LEU A 60 63.87 37.03 51.31
N GLU A 61 64.55 36.08 51.97
CA GLU A 61 65.45 36.35 53.12
C GLU A 61 66.52 37.38 52.75
N ARG A 62 67.09 37.28 51.55
CA ARG A 62 68.13 38.19 51.03
C ARG A 62 67.63 39.60 50.72
N THR A 63 66.32 39.76 50.48
CA THR A 63 65.72 41.09 50.23
C THR A 63 65.38 41.85 51.52
N VAL A 64 65.34 41.20 52.69
CA VAL A 64 64.91 41.80 53.97
C VAL A 64 65.71 43.06 54.35
N PRO A 65 67.05 43.10 54.25
CA PRO A 65 67.82 44.28 54.64
C PRO A 65 67.48 45.53 53.80
N ALA A 66 67.21 45.35 52.50
CA ALA A 66 66.75 46.42 51.62
C ALA A 66 65.35 46.91 52.03
N MET A 67 64.45 45.99 52.43
CA MET A 67 63.11 46.36 52.87
C MET A 67 63.11 47.15 54.17
N GLU A 68 63.99 46.82 55.11
CA GLU A 68 64.12 47.59 56.35
C GLU A 68 64.58 49.03 56.07
N ARG A 69 65.52 49.22 55.14
CA ARG A 69 65.95 50.56 54.70
C ARG A 69 64.81 51.34 54.06
N VAL A 70 64.09 50.72 53.13
CA VAL A 70 62.93 51.32 52.45
C VAL A 70 61.79 51.64 53.43
N LYS A 71 61.53 50.75 54.40
CA LYS A 71 60.50 50.94 55.43
C LYS A 71 60.86 52.08 56.38
N ASN A 72 62.13 52.20 56.77
CA ASN A 72 62.59 53.32 57.60
C ASN A 72 62.48 54.66 56.85
N LEU A 73 62.78 54.69 55.55
CA LEU A 73 62.58 55.88 54.71
C LEU A 73 61.11 56.29 54.62
N LEU A 74 60.19 55.34 54.46
CA LEU A 74 58.75 55.58 54.45
C LEU A 74 58.21 56.08 55.80
N HIS A 75 58.85 55.72 56.92
CA HIS A 75 58.47 56.19 58.25
C HIS A 75 58.91 57.63 58.50
N ASP A 76 60.08 58.02 57.96
CA ASP A 76 60.68 59.34 58.17
C ASP A 76 60.23 60.40 57.15
N ARG A 77 59.92 60.02 55.90
CA ARG A 77 59.54 60.95 54.80
C ARG A 77 58.53 60.31 53.85
N GLN A 78 57.32 60.88 53.75
CA GLN A 78 56.21 60.31 52.96
C GLN A 78 56.15 60.80 51.49
N GLU A 79 57.18 61.48 50.98
CA GLU A 79 57.15 62.12 49.66
C GLU A 79 57.73 61.20 48.56
N ALA A 80 56.95 60.91 47.51
CA ALA A 80 57.34 60.01 46.41
C ALA A 80 58.60 60.45 45.64
N ASP A 81 58.85 61.76 45.59
CA ASP A 81 60.03 62.34 44.92
C ASP A 81 61.33 61.96 45.67
N THR A 82 61.29 61.93 47.00
CA THR A 82 62.46 61.55 47.84
C THR A 82 62.83 60.07 47.70
N MET A 83 61.82 59.20 47.51
CA MET A 83 62.03 57.79 47.23
C MET A 83 62.61 57.56 45.82
N THR A 84 62.18 58.38 44.85
CA THR A 84 62.69 58.32 43.49
C THR A 84 64.17 58.73 43.43
N GLU A 85 64.58 59.74 44.20
CA GLU A 85 65.98 60.14 44.35
C GLU A 85 66.81 59.06 45.06
N TYR A 86 66.30 58.46 46.13
CA TYR A 86 66.95 57.34 46.81
C TYR A 86 67.25 56.17 45.87
N PHE A 87 66.26 55.76 45.06
CA PHE A 87 66.44 54.66 44.10
C PHE A 87 67.39 55.01 42.95
N LYS A 88 67.57 56.30 42.61
CA LYS A 88 68.61 56.74 41.66
C LYS A 88 70.01 56.67 42.27
N GLU A 89 70.16 57.00 43.55
CA GLU A 89 71.45 56.90 44.26
C GLU A 89 71.85 55.45 44.56
N LEU A 90 70.87 54.59 44.88
CA LEU A 90 71.09 53.19 45.20
C LEU A 90 70.18 52.26 44.34
N PRO A 91 70.53 52.04 43.07
CA PRO A 91 69.70 51.27 42.13
C PRO A 91 69.54 49.79 42.54
N VAL A 92 70.48 49.26 43.31
CA VAL A 92 70.45 47.89 43.84
C VAL A 92 69.22 47.66 44.73
N ASP A 93 68.83 48.64 45.56
CA ASP A 93 67.64 48.51 46.41
C ASP A 93 66.35 48.56 45.58
N ALA A 94 66.33 49.33 44.48
CA ALA A 94 65.19 49.35 43.55
C ALA A 94 65.02 48.00 42.84
N GLN A 95 66.13 47.40 42.42
CA GLN A 95 66.15 46.07 41.80
C GLN A 95 65.76 44.97 42.80
N LEU A 96 66.26 45.02 44.04
CA LEU A 96 65.86 44.12 45.12
C LEU A 96 64.38 44.25 45.49
N CYS A 97 63.81 45.47 45.46
CA CYS A 97 62.37 45.69 45.62
C CYS A 97 61.56 45.05 44.49
N HIS A 98 62.00 45.20 43.24
CA HIS A 98 61.35 44.58 42.08
C HIS A 98 61.41 43.05 42.15
N VAL A 99 62.60 42.50 42.43
CA VAL A 99 62.82 41.06 42.61
C VAL A 99 61.98 40.52 43.77
N ARG A 100 61.91 41.23 44.91
CA ARG A 100 61.03 40.85 46.03
C ARG A 100 59.56 40.81 45.62
N ALA A 101 59.07 41.78 44.85
CA ALA A 101 57.69 41.78 44.37
C ALA A 101 57.41 40.55 43.48
N VAL A 102 58.35 40.18 42.59
CA VAL A 102 58.25 38.97 41.76
C VAL A 102 58.27 37.69 42.62
N LEU A 103 59.20 37.59 43.58
CA LEU A 103 59.31 36.44 44.50
C LEU A 103 58.05 36.29 45.37
N LEU A 104 57.50 37.38 45.89
CA LEU A 104 56.26 37.39 46.67
C LEU A 104 55.05 36.98 45.81
N LYS A 105 54.96 37.45 44.56
CA LYS A 105 53.93 37.04 43.59
C LYS A 105 54.03 35.54 43.33
N ARG A 106 55.23 35.03 43.04
CA ARG A 106 55.47 33.61 42.80
C ARG A 106 55.22 32.74 44.04
N LEU A 107 55.53 33.21 45.24
CA LEU A 107 55.23 32.49 46.48
C LEU A 107 53.71 32.38 46.71
N ALA A 108 52.95 33.45 46.44
CA ALA A 108 51.49 33.39 46.50
C ALA A 108 50.92 32.40 45.47
N ARG A 109 51.47 32.37 44.25
CA ARG A 109 51.10 31.40 43.23
C ARG A 109 51.50 29.97 43.60
N LEU A 110 52.69 29.75 44.16
CA LEU A 110 53.11 28.43 44.67
C LEU A 110 52.11 27.91 45.72
N ASN A 111 51.73 28.74 46.69
CA ASN A 111 50.73 28.37 47.69
C ASN A 111 49.36 28.07 47.06
N THR A 112 48.99 28.77 45.99
CA THR A 112 47.77 28.48 45.23
C THR A 112 47.88 27.13 44.51
N PHE A 113 49.02 26.86 43.87
CA PHE A 113 49.30 25.61 43.15
C PHE A 113 49.28 24.39 44.07
N VAL A 114 49.85 24.51 45.28
CA VAL A 114 49.81 23.44 46.30
C VAL A 114 48.37 23.04 46.63
N GLU A 115 47.45 24.00 46.68
CA GLU A 115 46.04 23.73 46.95
C GLU A 115 45.34 23.15 45.73
N ILE A 116 45.68 23.60 44.52
CA ILE A 116 45.22 22.99 43.26
C ILE A 116 45.62 21.51 43.20
N CYS A 117 46.83 21.15 43.64
CA CYS A 117 47.28 19.76 43.71
C CYS A 117 46.50 18.93 44.75
N ARG A 118 45.95 19.55 45.79
CA ARG A 118 45.11 18.87 46.79
C ARG A 118 43.70 18.60 46.26
N GLU A 119 43.20 19.49 45.41
CA GLU A 119 41.89 19.42 44.75
C GLU A 119 41.94 18.60 43.44
N ALA A 120 42.78 17.56 43.40
CA ALA A 120 42.82 16.67 42.26
C ALA A 120 41.47 15.95 42.10
N PRO A 121 40.99 15.75 40.85
CA PRO A 121 39.80 14.96 40.63
C PRO A 121 40.03 13.56 41.21
N GLU A 122 39.08 13.08 42.02
CA GLU A 122 39.05 11.68 42.44
C GLU A 122 39.10 10.83 41.17
N GLY A 123 40.06 9.90 41.13
CA GLY A 123 40.60 9.33 39.90
C GLY A 123 39.55 8.89 38.89
N LEU A 124 39.81 9.24 37.63
CA LEU A 124 39.45 8.39 36.50
C LEU A 124 39.98 6.99 36.85
N GLU A 125 39.09 6.08 37.24
CA GLU A 125 39.33 4.67 36.95
C GLU A 125 39.64 4.65 35.44
N GLU A 126 40.84 4.24 35.04
CA GLU A 126 41.04 3.83 33.67
C GLU A 126 39.88 2.87 33.37
N GLU A 127 39.10 3.18 32.34
CA GLU A 127 38.15 2.25 31.75
C GLU A 127 38.94 0.98 31.42
N GLU A 128 38.99 0.04 32.38
CA GLU A 128 39.18 -1.37 32.08
C GLU A 128 38.12 -1.65 31.03
N LYS A 129 38.57 -1.98 29.81
CA LYS A 129 37.72 -2.58 28.78
C LYS A 129 36.78 -3.54 29.50
N GLU A 130 35.49 -3.23 29.52
CA GLU A 130 34.46 -4.20 29.84
C GLU A 130 34.71 -5.42 28.96
N VAL A 131 35.34 -6.44 29.53
CA VAL A 131 35.32 -7.77 28.95
C VAL A 131 33.93 -8.29 29.29
N ASP A 132 33.13 -8.35 28.24
CA ASP A 132 31.83 -9.00 28.13
C ASP A 132 31.76 -10.27 29.03
N PRO A 133 30.82 -10.36 30.00
CA PRO A 133 30.72 -11.49 30.93
C PRO A 133 30.27 -12.83 30.29
N GLU A 134 30.35 -12.95 28.97
CA GLU A 134 29.98 -14.17 28.21
C GLU A 134 31.18 -15.09 27.87
N TRP A 135 32.40 -14.77 28.33
CA TRP A 135 33.61 -15.58 28.05
C TRP A 135 34.33 -16.13 29.30
N GLU A 136 33.65 -16.31 30.43
CA GLU A 136 34.19 -17.03 31.61
C GLU A 136 34.09 -18.56 31.47
N ASP A 137 34.75 -19.13 30.47
CA ASP A 137 35.03 -20.58 30.44
C ASP A 137 36.38 -20.82 29.74
N ASP A 138 37.46 -20.35 30.37
CA ASP A 138 38.81 -20.87 30.10
C ASP A 138 39.21 -21.87 31.21
N PRO A 139 39.16 -23.20 30.93
CA PRO A 139 39.47 -24.23 31.92
C PRO A 139 40.97 -24.37 32.26
N TRP A 140 41.83 -23.46 31.81
CA TRP A 140 43.29 -23.53 31.97
C TRP A 140 43.93 -22.33 32.70
N ALA A 141 43.14 -21.40 33.24
CA ALA A 141 43.68 -20.32 34.06
C ALA A 141 44.08 -20.86 35.46
N GLU A 142 45.38 -21.09 35.67
CA GLU A 142 45.93 -21.44 36.97
C GLU A 142 45.77 -20.25 37.94
N THR A 143 45.15 -20.52 39.09
CA THR A 143 44.95 -19.59 40.20
C THR A 143 46.27 -19.31 40.90
N ASP A 144 46.86 -18.14 40.63
CA ASP A 144 47.94 -17.59 41.45
C ASP A 144 47.49 -16.35 42.23
N THR A 145 47.95 -16.35 43.47
CA THR A 145 47.56 -15.56 44.63
C THR A 145 48.15 -14.15 44.67
N ASP A 146 47.60 -13.34 45.59
CA ASP A 146 48.11 -12.08 46.15
C ASP A 146 47.66 -10.77 45.47
N ALA A 147 46.54 -10.23 45.98
CA ALA A 147 46.14 -8.84 45.79
C ALA A 147 47.02 -7.91 46.66
N GLU A 148 47.97 -7.21 46.03
CA GLU A 148 48.61 -6.04 46.63
C GLU A 148 47.62 -4.86 46.75
N PRO A 149 47.76 -3.99 47.78
CA PRO A 149 46.88 -2.83 47.95
C PRO A 149 47.12 -1.82 46.81
N ARG A 150 46.08 -1.61 45.99
CA ARG A 150 46.04 -0.60 44.91
C ARG A 150 46.35 0.78 45.48
N LYS A 151 47.50 1.37 45.11
CA LYS A 151 47.81 2.78 45.33
C LYS A 151 46.98 3.61 44.36
N THR A 152 46.06 4.43 44.87
CA THR A 152 45.39 5.48 44.11
C THR A 152 46.43 6.47 43.61
N ILE A 153 46.70 6.45 42.31
CA ILE A 153 47.58 7.43 41.65
C ILE A 153 46.73 8.69 41.43
N VAL A 154 47.00 9.74 42.19
CA VAL A 154 46.37 11.05 42.01
C VAL A 154 46.92 11.67 40.72
N PRO A 155 46.09 12.03 39.72
CA PRO A 155 46.58 12.63 38.49
C PRO A 155 47.26 13.97 38.79
N PRO A 156 48.35 14.34 38.10
CA PRO A 156 48.94 15.66 38.23
C PRO A 156 48.06 16.73 37.54
N PRO A 157 48.12 18.00 37.99
CA PRO A 157 47.43 19.10 37.31
C PRO A 157 47.87 19.23 35.84
N PRO A 158 47.01 19.73 34.93
CA PRO A 158 47.31 19.89 33.51
C PRO A 158 48.34 20.99 33.18
N VAL A 159 48.88 21.67 34.19
CA VAL A 159 49.91 22.71 34.07
C VAL A 159 51.01 22.39 35.07
N THR A 160 52.26 22.42 34.64
CA THR A 160 53.42 22.23 35.53
C THR A 160 53.56 23.43 36.49
N LEU A 161 54.31 23.27 37.58
CA LEU A 161 54.47 24.37 38.54
C LEU A 161 55.26 25.54 37.90
N SER A 162 56.31 25.24 37.13
CA SER A 162 57.08 26.21 36.37
C SER A 162 56.21 27.05 35.43
N ASP A 163 55.36 26.39 34.62
CA ASP A 163 54.40 27.05 33.73
C ASP A 163 53.33 27.82 34.51
N PHE A 164 52.85 27.28 35.63
CA PHE A 164 51.89 27.98 36.46
C PHE A 164 52.48 29.23 37.10
N LEU A 165 53.79 29.33 37.33
CA LEU A 165 54.41 30.53 37.90
C LEU A 165 54.59 31.64 36.85
N THR A 166 54.74 31.29 35.57
CA THR A 166 55.00 32.21 34.46
C THR A 166 53.73 32.65 33.73
N ASN A 167 52.79 31.74 33.48
CA ASN A 167 51.56 32.02 32.73
C ASN A 167 50.71 33.11 33.37
N SER A 168 49.87 33.83 32.62
CA SER A 168 48.86 34.68 33.25
C SER A 168 47.83 33.84 34.01
N LEU A 169 47.23 34.39 35.07
CA LEU A 169 46.20 33.68 35.83
C LEU A 169 45.00 33.29 34.95
N THR A 170 44.66 34.14 33.97
CA THR A 170 43.63 33.86 32.96
C THR A 170 44.02 32.71 32.05
N ALA A 171 45.26 32.64 31.55
CA ALA A 171 45.70 31.52 30.72
C ALA A 171 45.65 30.20 31.49
N SER A 172 46.12 30.18 32.75
CA SER A 172 46.02 28.99 33.61
C SER A 172 44.55 28.60 33.85
N ALA A 173 43.66 29.56 34.09
CA ALA A 173 42.23 29.28 34.24
C ALA A 173 41.61 28.67 32.97
N LEU A 174 41.96 29.17 31.78
CA LEU A 174 41.48 28.59 30.51
C LEU A 174 41.98 27.15 30.33
N ILE A 175 43.24 26.86 30.66
CA ILE A 175 43.78 25.49 30.58
C ILE A 175 43.03 24.57 31.53
N PHE A 176 42.78 24.98 32.78
CA PHE A 176 42.01 24.18 33.72
C PHE A 176 40.55 23.97 33.26
N ALA A 177 39.91 24.96 32.63
CA ALA A 177 38.56 24.84 32.09
C ALA A 177 38.47 23.80 30.96
N VAL A 178 39.39 23.85 29.99
CA VAL A 178 39.43 22.90 28.86
C VAL A 178 39.69 21.47 29.34
N HIS A 179 40.57 21.29 30.33
CA HIS A 179 40.93 19.98 30.89
C HIS A 179 39.98 19.51 32.01
N LYS A 180 38.86 20.20 32.24
CA LYS A 180 37.84 19.84 33.25
C LYS A 180 38.38 19.77 34.69
N TRP A 181 39.42 20.54 35.00
CA TRP A 181 40.04 20.58 36.33
C TRP A 181 39.30 21.58 37.24
N TYR A 182 38.04 21.27 37.56
CA TYR A 182 37.15 22.22 38.25
C TYR A 182 37.57 22.52 39.69
N GLY A 183 38.18 21.57 40.40
CA GLY A 183 38.73 21.80 41.74
C GLY A 183 39.80 22.90 41.73
N GLY A 184 40.73 22.87 40.77
CA GLY A 184 41.72 23.93 40.62
C GLY A 184 41.14 25.26 40.16
N LEU A 185 40.10 25.25 39.31
CA LEU A 185 39.35 26.47 38.97
C LEU A 185 38.70 27.11 40.21
N ARG A 186 38.12 26.29 41.10
CA ARG A 186 37.55 26.77 42.37
C ARG A 186 38.61 27.49 43.20
N VAL A 187 39.76 26.85 43.41
CA VAL A 187 40.89 27.44 44.15
C VAL A 187 41.37 28.75 43.52
N LEU A 188 41.42 28.82 42.19
CA LEU A 188 41.79 30.05 41.48
C LEU A 188 40.79 31.18 41.70
N PHE A 189 39.49 30.91 41.61
CA PHE A 189 38.45 31.93 41.82
C PHE A 189 38.34 32.36 43.28
N GLU A 190 38.54 31.45 44.24
CA GLU A 190 38.56 31.78 45.67
C GLU A 190 39.71 32.72 46.05
N ARG A 191 40.90 32.50 45.47
CA ARG A 191 42.13 33.23 45.83
C ARG A 191 42.45 34.44 44.95
N HIS A 192 42.06 34.39 43.68
CA HIS A 192 42.35 35.42 42.67
C HIS A 192 41.09 35.94 41.97
N GLY A 193 39.93 35.81 42.61
CA GLY A 193 38.61 36.14 42.06
C GLY A 193 38.52 37.55 41.47
N ALA A 194 39.04 38.57 42.14
CA ALA A 194 39.01 39.95 41.64
C ALA A 194 39.70 40.13 40.27
N HIS A 195 40.77 39.37 40.01
CA HIS A 195 41.48 39.41 38.73
C HIS A 195 40.80 38.58 37.63
N LEU A 196 40.19 37.45 38.01
CA LEU A 196 39.55 36.52 37.06
C LEU A 196 38.10 36.89 36.73
N TRP A 197 37.42 37.64 37.60
CA TRP A 197 36.02 38.02 37.45
C TRP A 197 35.67 38.67 36.11
N PRO A 198 36.48 39.61 35.55
CA PRO A 198 36.19 40.20 34.23
C PRO A 198 36.19 39.19 33.07
N TYR A 199 36.81 38.02 33.26
CA TYR A 199 36.95 36.97 32.25
C TYR A 199 36.02 35.77 32.49
N ARG A 200 35.14 35.82 33.48
CA ARG A 200 34.29 34.68 33.92
C ARG A 200 33.51 34.01 32.79
N PHE A 201 32.85 34.78 31.91
CA PHE A 201 32.10 34.23 30.78
C PHE A 201 33.01 33.60 29.73
N THR A 202 34.16 34.22 29.47
CA THR A 202 35.18 33.65 28.59
C THR A 202 35.68 32.31 29.15
N ILE A 203 35.96 32.22 30.45
CA ILE A 203 36.39 30.97 31.10
C ILE A 203 35.29 29.90 31.00
N LEU A 204 34.04 30.28 31.28
CA LEU A 204 32.89 29.40 31.14
C LEU A 204 32.73 28.90 29.70
N GLU A 205 32.85 29.74 28.67
CA GLU A 205 32.77 29.37 27.25
C GLU A 205 33.81 28.31 26.83
N HIS A 206 34.94 28.22 27.54
CA HIS A 206 35.99 27.22 27.26
C HIS A 206 35.80 25.89 28.02
N ILE A 207 34.79 25.79 28.89
CA ILE A 207 34.39 24.50 29.46
C ILE A 207 33.74 23.68 28.34
N PRO A 208 34.20 22.44 28.07
CA PRO A 208 33.63 21.62 27.01
C PRO A 208 32.12 21.42 27.20
N ALA A 209 31.34 21.59 26.13
CA ALA A 209 29.86 21.57 26.17
C ALA A 209 29.27 20.27 26.74
N TYR A 210 30.02 19.17 26.67
CA TYR A 210 29.62 17.86 27.19
C TYR A 210 29.93 17.63 28.68
N SER A 211 30.39 18.66 29.37
CA SER A 211 30.76 18.55 30.79
C SER A 211 29.54 18.61 31.69
N ASN A 212 29.50 17.75 32.72
CA ASN A 212 28.40 17.74 33.69
C ASN A 212 28.39 19.06 34.49
N PRO A 213 27.30 19.86 34.41
CA PRO A 213 27.20 21.15 35.09
C PRO A 213 27.42 21.10 36.60
N THR A 214 27.03 20.00 37.25
CA THR A 214 27.15 19.81 38.70
C THR A 214 28.58 19.98 39.21
N SER A 215 29.57 19.62 38.39
CA SER A 215 30.99 19.71 38.71
C SER A 215 31.53 21.15 38.77
N TYR A 216 30.82 22.11 38.15
CA TYR A 216 31.24 23.52 38.08
C TYR A 216 30.15 24.53 38.44
N TYR A 217 29.10 24.13 39.17
CA TYR A 217 28.05 25.04 39.66
C TYR A 217 28.59 26.25 40.43
N PHE A 218 29.69 26.10 41.17
CA PHE A 218 30.32 27.20 41.91
C PHE A 218 30.79 28.36 41.02
N LEU A 219 31.02 28.11 39.72
CA LEU A 219 31.48 29.10 38.75
C LEU A 219 30.32 29.78 38.00
N LEU A 220 29.12 29.21 38.09
CA LEU A 220 27.97 29.69 37.33
C LEU A 220 27.41 31.00 37.90
N PRO A 221 27.02 31.96 37.04
CA PRO A 221 26.44 33.22 37.49
C PRO A 221 25.14 33.02 38.27
N ALA A 222 24.94 33.80 39.32
CA ALA A 222 23.69 33.85 40.09
C ALA A 222 23.13 35.27 40.09
N CYS A 223 21.81 35.42 40.23
CA CYS A 223 21.14 36.72 40.29
C CYS A 223 20.79 37.07 41.75
N ASP A 224 21.12 38.29 42.18
CA ASP A 224 20.69 38.80 43.48
C ASP A 224 19.22 39.25 43.42
N SER A 225 18.39 38.67 44.30
CA SER A 225 16.93 38.88 44.30
C SER A 225 16.51 40.30 44.69
N LEU A 226 17.39 41.06 45.34
CA LEU A 226 17.09 42.45 45.75
C LEU A 226 17.47 43.47 44.69
N THR A 227 18.54 43.22 43.94
CA THR A 227 19.14 44.17 43.01
C THR A 227 18.90 43.81 41.54
N ASN A 228 18.44 42.58 41.24
CA ASN A 228 18.24 42.03 39.89
C ASN A 228 19.49 42.14 38.99
N VAL A 229 20.66 42.07 39.60
CA VAL A 229 21.96 42.03 38.92
C VAL A 229 22.74 40.80 39.37
N GLU A 230 23.72 40.44 38.58
CA GLU A 230 24.64 39.35 38.86
C GLU A 230 25.34 39.51 40.22
N LYS A 231 25.32 38.43 41.01
CA LYS A 231 25.96 38.36 42.31
C LYS A 231 27.47 38.27 42.16
N THR A 232 28.19 39.27 42.69
CA THR A 232 29.65 39.24 42.77
C THR A 232 30.10 38.42 43.98
N VAL A 233 31.10 37.55 43.78
CA VAL A 233 31.71 36.78 44.87
C VAL A 233 32.79 37.63 45.53
N ASP A 234 32.74 37.78 46.86
CA ASP A 234 33.81 38.41 47.63
C ASP A 234 35.05 37.51 47.57
N SER A 235 36.12 37.97 46.93
CA SER A 235 37.39 37.23 46.87
C SER A 235 38.08 37.28 48.23
N ASN A 236 38.49 36.12 48.75
CA ASN A 236 39.32 36.02 49.94
C ASN A 236 40.77 36.38 49.56
N GLU A 237 41.07 37.67 49.43
CA GLU A 237 42.43 38.13 49.23
C GLU A 237 43.28 37.73 50.45
N GLN A 238 44.19 36.77 50.27
CA GLN A 238 44.88 36.09 51.38
C GLN A 238 45.87 36.96 52.16
N ARG A 239 46.21 38.17 51.70
CA ARG A 239 47.15 39.05 52.41
C ARG A 239 46.40 40.17 53.10
N SER A 240 46.22 40.04 54.42
CA SER A 240 45.72 41.11 55.28
C SER A 240 46.75 42.22 55.54
N VAL A 241 48.02 42.00 55.17
CA VAL A 241 49.13 42.96 55.31
C VAL A 241 49.85 43.10 53.96
N GLN A 242 49.74 44.29 53.37
CA GLN A 242 50.42 44.65 52.12
C GLN A 242 51.94 44.78 52.36
N ASP A 243 52.77 44.19 51.50
CA ASP A 243 54.23 44.35 51.61
C ASP A 243 54.65 45.77 51.18
N VAL A 244 55.79 46.24 51.68
CA VAL A 244 56.30 47.58 51.38
C VAL A 244 56.52 47.77 49.87
N THR A 245 56.91 46.72 49.15
CA THR A 245 57.09 46.77 47.69
C THR A 245 55.78 46.82 46.90
N GLU A 246 54.66 46.47 47.52
CA GLU A 246 53.33 46.47 46.89
C GLU A 246 52.61 47.82 47.04
N LEU A 247 53.19 48.77 47.80
CA LEU A 247 52.66 50.13 47.95
C LEU A 247 52.81 50.92 46.64
N SER A 248 51.74 51.62 46.25
CA SER A 248 51.70 52.41 45.01
C SER A 248 52.78 53.49 44.94
N THR A 249 53.16 54.04 46.10
CA THR A 249 54.24 55.04 46.24
C THR A 249 55.61 54.45 45.90
N VAL A 250 55.90 53.22 46.35
CA VAL A 250 57.17 52.53 46.09
C VAL A 250 57.24 52.06 44.64
N HIS A 251 56.15 51.49 44.11
CA HIS A 251 56.09 51.05 42.72
C HIS A 251 56.28 52.22 41.72
N SER A 252 55.63 53.36 41.99
CA SER A 252 55.77 54.56 41.15
C SER A 252 57.18 55.15 41.24
N ALA A 253 57.80 55.15 42.42
CA ALA A 253 59.16 55.63 42.62
C ALA A 253 60.21 54.76 41.92
N ILE A 254 60.03 53.43 41.92
CA ILE A 254 60.91 52.50 41.18
C ILE A 254 60.81 52.76 39.67
N GLN A 255 59.60 52.91 39.13
CA GLN A 255 59.40 53.21 37.70
C GLN A 255 60.00 54.56 37.30
N ALA A 256 59.84 55.60 38.13
CA ALA A 256 60.38 56.94 37.88
C ALA A 256 61.90 57.04 38.09
N SER A 257 62.52 56.08 38.79
CA SER A 257 63.96 56.05 39.04
C SER A 257 64.79 55.58 37.85
N GLU A 258 64.15 54.99 36.82
CA GLU A 258 64.81 54.36 35.66
C GLU A 258 65.79 53.21 36.01
N ALA A 259 65.85 52.78 37.29
CA ALA A 259 66.76 51.74 37.78
C ALA A 259 66.53 50.33 37.19
N LEU A 260 65.43 50.15 36.45
CA LEU A 260 65.04 48.90 35.78
C LEU A 260 65.27 48.94 34.25
N LEU A 261 65.90 49.97 33.68
CA LEU A 261 66.22 50.02 32.25
C LEU A 261 67.10 48.83 31.83
N GLY A 262 66.56 47.94 31.00
CA GLY A 262 67.22 46.72 30.53
C GLY A 262 66.69 45.41 31.14
N ILE A 263 65.76 45.50 32.11
CA ILE A 263 64.98 44.36 32.60
C ILE A 263 63.64 44.38 31.86
N ASP A 264 63.31 43.29 31.18
CA ASP A 264 62.10 43.19 30.36
C ASP A 264 60.86 43.18 31.25
N VAL A 265 60.33 44.37 31.57
CA VAL A 265 59.06 44.53 32.29
C VAL A 265 57.94 44.33 31.27
N THR A 266 57.76 43.11 30.79
CA THR A 266 56.58 42.75 30.00
C THR A 266 55.36 42.81 30.93
N LEU A 267 54.72 43.98 31.00
CA LEU A 267 53.33 44.05 31.45
C LEU A 267 52.52 43.14 30.53
N ASP A 268 51.87 42.14 31.14
CA ASP A 268 50.90 41.23 30.53
C ASP A 268 50.03 41.98 29.52
N SER A 269 50.44 41.91 28.25
CA SER A 269 49.68 42.44 27.14
C SER A 269 48.63 41.40 26.79
N SER A 270 47.58 41.32 27.61
CA SER A 270 46.46 40.40 27.40
C SER A 270 45.65 40.91 26.21
N SER A 271 46.08 40.49 25.02
CA SER A 271 45.45 40.75 23.74
C SER A 271 44.21 39.87 23.55
N ALA A 272 43.15 40.48 23.01
CA ALA A 272 42.01 39.87 22.32
C ALA A 272 40.95 39.06 23.12
N LEU A 273 41.01 38.96 24.45
CA LEU A 273 39.94 38.33 25.24
C LEU A 273 38.80 39.32 25.54
N LYS A 274 37.55 38.85 25.47
CA LYS A 274 36.37 39.65 25.80
C LYS A 274 36.33 39.92 27.31
N LEU A 275 36.23 41.20 27.66
CA LEU A 275 36.24 41.69 29.03
C LEU A 275 34.83 42.11 29.47
N HIS A 276 34.36 41.58 30.59
CA HIS A 276 33.07 41.92 31.19
C HIS A 276 33.27 42.50 32.59
N ASN A 277 33.56 43.80 32.67
CA ASN A 277 33.88 44.47 33.94
C ASN A 277 32.67 44.70 34.86
N ASN A 278 31.48 44.83 34.27
CA ASN A 278 30.27 45.11 35.03
C ASN A 278 29.46 43.82 35.26
N PRO A 279 28.74 43.72 36.40
CA PRO A 279 27.71 42.70 36.60
C PRO A 279 26.64 42.79 35.50
N LEU A 280 26.21 41.65 34.96
CA LEU A 280 25.10 41.62 34.00
C LEU A 280 23.76 41.80 34.71
N SER A 281 22.78 42.36 33.99
CA SER A 281 21.38 42.37 34.42
C SER A 281 20.77 40.97 34.39
N ALA A 282 19.67 40.76 35.11
CA ALA A 282 18.94 39.50 35.12
C ALA A 282 18.52 39.02 33.71
N ASP A 283 18.14 39.96 32.83
CA ASP A 283 17.74 39.66 31.44
C ASP A 283 18.94 39.22 30.58
N GLU A 284 20.07 39.91 30.71
CA GLU A 284 21.31 39.55 30.00
C GLU A 284 21.87 38.20 30.48
N LEU A 285 21.73 37.90 31.78
CA LEU A 285 22.05 36.57 32.32
C LEU A 285 21.14 35.49 31.72
N SER A 286 19.83 35.76 31.65
CA SER A 286 18.87 34.84 31.04
C SER A 286 19.23 34.57 29.57
N GLU A 287 19.54 35.61 28.79
CA GLU A 287 19.99 35.47 27.39
C GLU A 287 21.27 34.65 27.27
N TRP A 288 22.24 34.86 28.17
CA TRP A 288 23.48 34.08 28.18
C TRP A 288 23.22 32.59 28.45
N TYR A 289 22.39 32.26 29.44
CA TYR A 289 22.00 30.87 29.75
C TYR A 289 21.29 30.22 28.56
N GLN A 290 20.35 30.93 27.92
CA GLN A 290 19.62 30.44 26.75
C GLN A 290 20.58 30.16 25.59
N LYS A 291 21.45 31.12 25.24
CA LYS A 291 22.41 30.98 24.15
C LYS A 291 23.39 29.83 24.36
N ARG A 292 23.88 29.65 25.60
CA ARG A 292 24.76 28.54 25.93
C ARG A 292 24.04 27.20 25.83
N THR A 293 22.79 27.13 26.26
CA THR A 293 21.95 25.92 26.17
C THR A 293 21.72 25.51 24.72
N GLU A 294 21.38 26.48 23.86
CA GLU A 294 21.26 26.25 22.42
C GLU A 294 22.58 25.73 21.83
N GLY A 295 23.71 26.35 22.20
CA GLY A 295 25.04 25.89 21.78
C GLY A 295 25.37 24.47 22.24
N ILE A 296 24.99 24.07 23.46
CA ILE A 296 25.17 22.70 23.96
C ILE A 296 24.37 21.72 23.11
N ILE A 297 23.08 22.00 22.88
CA ILE A 297 22.19 21.12 22.12
C ILE A 297 22.64 21.02 20.65
N GLU A 298 22.99 22.14 20.01
CA GLU A 298 23.44 22.16 18.61
C GLU A 298 24.77 21.44 18.39
N SER A 299 25.69 21.51 19.35
CA SER A 299 27.03 20.92 19.21
C SER A 299 27.13 19.47 19.68
N THR A 300 26.34 19.08 20.69
CA THR A 300 26.45 17.76 21.32
C THR A 300 25.19 16.91 21.26
N GLY A 301 24.01 17.51 21.05
CA GLY A 301 22.72 16.82 21.14
C GLY A 301 22.33 16.36 22.55
N MET A 302 23.09 16.72 23.59
CA MET A 302 22.84 16.26 24.97
C MET A 302 21.89 17.18 25.72
N ILE A 303 20.64 16.73 25.82
CA ILE A 303 19.52 17.52 26.33
C ILE A 303 19.44 17.45 27.86
N ASP A 304 19.89 16.35 28.45
CA ASP A 304 20.02 16.17 29.90
C ASP A 304 21.07 17.11 30.51
N VAL A 305 22.22 17.29 29.84
CA VAL A 305 23.25 18.27 30.21
C VAL A 305 22.70 19.69 30.11
N ALA A 306 21.99 20.01 29.03
CA ALA A 306 21.32 21.30 28.85
C ALA A 306 20.24 21.55 29.92
N LEU A 307 19.45 20.52 30.26
CA LEU A 307 18.41 20.59 31.29
C LEU A 307 18.98 20.83 32.68
N THR A 308 20.00 20.07 33.09
CA THR A 308 20.67 20.24 34.40
C THR A 308 21.30 21.63 34.52
N PHE A 309 21.90 22.13 33.44
CA PHE A 309 22.44 23.49 33.36
C PHE A 309 21.36 24.57 33.58
N ILE A 310 20.22 24.47 32.89
CA ILE A 310 19.10 25.41 33.02
C ILE A 310 18.41 25.31 34.39
N GLN A 311 18.19 24.10 34.91
CA GLN A 311 17.59 23.89 36.24
C GLN A 311 18.43 24.54 37.34
N HIS A 312 19.76 24.45 37.23
CA HIS A 312 20.64 25.18 38.13
C HIS A 312 20.45 26.70 38.00
N GLY A 313 20.48 27.26 36.79
CA GLY A 313 20.25 28.70 36.58
C GLY A 313 18.92 29.18 37.16
N ALA A 314 17.85 28.42 36.97
CA ALA A 314 16.54 28.69 37.56
C ALA A 314 16.59 28.72 39.11
N SER A 315 17.33 27.78 39.72
CA SER A 315 17.54 27.77 41.18
C SER A 315 18.31 28.99 41.72
N GLN A 316 19.03 29.72 40.85
CA GLN A 316 19.80 30.92 41.19
C GLN A 316 19.05 32.24 40.94
N ASN A 317 17.71 32.20 40.92
CA ASN A 317 16.81 33.35 40.72
C ASN A 317 16.98 34.07 39.36
N ILE A 318 17.38 33.36 38.31
CA ILE A 318 17.46 33.92 36.96
C ILE A 318 16.08 33.82 36.29
N PRO A 319 15.51 34.92 35.78
CA PRO A 319 14.16 34.93 35.25
C PRO A 319 14.05 34.13 33.94
N HIS A 320 12.83 33.65 33.66
CA HIS A 320 12.43 32.95 32.43
C HIS A 320 13.07 31.57 32.17
N LEU A 321 13.98 31.11 33.03
CA LEU A 321 14.61 29.80 32.87
C LEU A 321 13.71 28.63 33.28
N ASP A 322 12.71 28.86 34.12
CA ASP A 322 11.74 27.81 34.52
C ASP A 322 10.96 27.26 33.33
N GLU A 323 10.50 28.14 32.43
CA GLU A 323 9.73 27.74 31.25
C GLU A 323 10.59 26.96 30.25
N LEU A 324 11.85 27.37 30.07
CA LEU A 324 12.81 26.64 29.25
C LEU A 324 13.17 25.28 29.89
N GLY A 325 13.33 25.22 31.21
CA GLY A 325 13.56 23.97 31.93
C GLY A 325 12.41 22.98 31.77
N GLU A 326 11.17 23.47 31.79
CA GLU A 326 9.98 22.66 31.50
C GLU A 326 9.99 22.15 30.04
N GLU A 327 10.35 22.99 29.05
CA GLU A 327 10.48 22.55 27.64
C GLU A 327 11.55 21.48 27.48
N LEU A 328 12.73 21.69 28.07
CA LEU A 328 13.85 20.75 28.01
C LEU A 328 13.54 19.45 28.73
N SER A 329 12.76 19.49 29.81
CA SER A 329 12.30 18.30 30.52
C SER A 329 11.43 17.43 29.61
N LEU A 330 10.46 18.04 28.91
CA LEU A 330 9.61 17.33 27.95
C LEU A 330 10.42 16.78 26.77
N LEU A 331 11.30 17.60 26.20
CA LEU A 331 12.17 17.19 25.09
C LEU A 331 13.13 16.06 25.51
N SER A 332 13.67 16.11 26.73
CA SER A 332 14.49 15.03 27.31
C SER A 332 13.73 13.70 27.36
N ARG A 333 12.45 13.71 27.77
CA ARG A 333 11.59 12.51 27.71
C ARG A 333 11.43 11.99 26.29
N LEU A 334 11.29 12.87 25.29
CA LEU A 334 11.16 12.44 23.90
C LEU A 334 12.45 11.77 23.40
N VAL A 335 13.60 12.34 23.76
CA VAL A 335 14.90 11.84 23.28
C VAL A 335 15.30 10.56 24.00
N TYR A 336 15.19 10.50 25.32
CA TYR A 336 15.75 9.41 26.13
C TYR A 336 14.73 8.36 26.57
N ASP A 337 13.48 8.73 26.84
CA ASP A 337 12.47 7.81 27.40
C ASP A 337 11.56 7.19 26.31
N ALA A 338 11.37 7.86 25.16
CA ALA A 338 10.47 7.38 24.12
C ALA A 338 11.03 6.11 23.43
N PRO A 339 10.16 5.18 22.99
CA PRO A 339 10.60 4.00 22.25
C PRO A 339 11.40 4.38 21.00
N ARG A 340 12.50 3.67 20.75
CA ARG A 340 13.40 3.93 19.60
C ARG A 340 13.30 2.82 18.57
N GLY A 341 13.22 3.22 17.30
CA GLY A 341 13.30 2.30 16.16
C GLY A 341 14.75 1.89 15.82
N PRO A 342 14.92 1.01 14.83
CA PRO A 342 16.24 0.63 14.31
C PRO A 342 16.88 1.70 13.41
N GLU A 343 16.16 2.78 13.10
CA GLU A 343 16.66 3.90 12.32
C GLU A 343 17.68 4.72 13.11
N PRO A 344 18.62 5.41 12.44
CA PRO A 344 19.62 6.24 13.11
C PRO A 344 18.94 7.29 14.00
N ILE A 345 19.61 7.62 15.12
CA ILE A 345 19.16 8.61 16.09
C ILE A 345 18.81 9.89 15.35
N GLU A 346 17.54 10.28 15.40
CA GLU A 346 17.09 11.52 14.81
C GLU A 346 17.60 12.69 15.65
N ASP A 347 18.28 13.65 15.02
CA ASP A 347 18.82 14.81 15.74
C ASP A 347 17.67 15.72 16.22
N TRP A 348 17.47 15.74 17.53
CA TRP A 348 16.46 16.56 18.18
C TRP A 348 17.06 17.90 18.62
N THR A 349 16.60 18.99 18.01
CA THR A 349 16.99 20.36 18.38
C THR A 349 15.83 21.12 19.01
N LEU A 350 16.15 22.14 19.82
CA LEU A 350 15.14 22.99 20.43
C LEU A 350 14.32 23.77 19.39
N ALA A 351 14.96 24.18 18.28
CA ALA A 351 14.29 24.85 17.17
C ALA A 351 13.23 23.95 16.50
N ARG A 352 13.58 22.67 16.27
CA ARG A 352 12.64 21.68 15.73
C ARG A 352 11.49 21.42 16.70
N TRP A 353 11.80 21.23 17.98
CA TRP A 353 10.79 21.03 19.03
C TRP A 353 9.76 22.17 19.05
N ARG A 354 10.22 23.43 19.03
CA ARG A 354 9.35 24.62 19.02
C ARG A 354 8.55 24.80 17.72
N ALA A 355 9.01 24.23 16.61
CA ALA A 355 8.32 24.29 15.32
C ALA A 355 7.18 23.26 15.20
N MET A 356 7.16 22.23 16.03
CA MET A 356 6.11 21.21 16.01
C MET A 356 4.80 21.71 16.62
N ASP A 357 3.70 21.34 16.00
CA ASP A 357 2.38 21.50 16.60
C ASP A 357 2.10 20.37 17.61
N PRO A 358 1.18 20.56 18.57
CA PRO A 358 0.92 19.56 19.60
C PRO A 358 0.58 18.15 19.07
N PRO A 359 -0.23 17.99 18.00
CA PRO A 359 -0.45 16.67 17.39
C PRO A 359 0.83 16.00 16.85
N ALA A 360 1.77 16.77 16.27
CA ALA A 360 3.04 16.20 15.82
C ALA A 360 3.90 15.75 17.00
N VAL A 361 3.89 16.47 18.12
CA VAL A 361 4.61 16.05 19.34
C VAL A 361 4.05 14.74 19.90
N VAL A 362 2.71 14.59 19.96
CA VAL A 362 2.07 13.34 20.37
C VAL A 362 2.49 12.19 19.45
N ARG A 363 2.47 12.40 18.13
CA ARG A 363 2.95 11.39 17.16
C ARG A 363 4.44 11.07 17.33
N ALA A 364 5.28 12.05 17.66
CA ALA A 364 6.71 11.85 17.88
C ALA A 364 6.97 10.96 19.11
N TYR A 365 6.26 11.18 20.22
CA TYR A 365 6.37 10.32 21.41
C TYR A 365 5.97 8.87 21.15
N LEU A 366 5.02 8.65 20.24
CA LEU A 366 4.42 7.33 19.98
C LEU A 366 4.89 6.68 18.67
N ALA A 367 5.86 7.28 17.98
CA ALA A 367 6.25 6.89 16.61
C ALA A 367 6.72 5.43 16.50
N HIS A 368 7.34 4.89 17.56
CA HIS A 368 7.86 3.53 17.61
C HIS A 368 7.22 2.68 18.71
N SER A 369 6.08 3.12 19.24
CA SER A 369 5.31 2.33 20.19
C SER A 369 4.80 1.04 19.54
N LYS A 370 4.79 -0.06 20.29
CA LYS A 370 4.20 -1.35 19.89
C LYS A 370 2.80 -1.49 20.50
N PRO A 371 1.95 -2.42 20.04
CA PRO A 371 0.61 -2.60 20.60
C PRO A 371 0.64 -2.82 22.12
N GLU A 372 1.61 -3.57 22.63
CA GLU A 372 1.77 -3.85 24.06
C GLU A 372 2.25 -2.65 24.89
N SER A 373 3.11 -1.80 24.32
CA SER A 373 3.69 -0.64 25.03
C SER A 373 2.84 0.62 24.90
N LEU A 374 2.04 0.74 23.84
CA LEU A 374 1.32 1.97 23.49
C LEU A 374 0.48 2.53 24.67
N PRO A 375 -0.30 1.75 25.42
CA PRO A 375 -1.04 2.28 26.56
C PRO A 375 -0.15 2.89 27.65
N HIS A 376 0.99 2.24 27.92
CA HIS A 376 1.99 2.71 28.87
C HIS A 376 2.63 4.01 28.37
N ASP A 377 3.03 4.05 27.10
CA ASP A 377 3.66 5.21 26.46
C ASP A 377 2.73 6.43 26.45
N ILE A 378 1.42 6.24 26.17
CA ILE A 378 0.42 7.32 26.26
C ILE A 378 0.32 7.88 27.69
N THR A 379 0.33 7.00 28.69
CA THR A 379 0.18 7.39 30.10
C THR A 379 1.45 8.05 30.64
N HIS A 380 2.63 7.55 30.28
CA HIS A 380 3.92 8.02 30.82
C HIS A 380 4.56 9.15 30.00
N LEU A 381 4.34 9.23 28.69
CA LEU A 381 4.98 10.23 27.83
C LEU A 381 4.00 11.33 27.42
N VAL A 382 2.84 10.94 26.88
CA VAL A 382 1.88 11.90 26.31
C VAL A 382 1.08 12.63 27.39
N THR A 383 0.60 11.93 28.42
CA THR A 383 -0.23 12.56 29.47
C THR A 383 0.51 13.68 30.22
N PRO A 384 1.78 13.52 30.64
CA PRO A 384 2.54 14.62 31.24
C PRO A 384 2.73 15.81 30.30
N TYR A 385 2.97 15.56 29.00
CA TYR A 385 3.06 16.61 27.99
C TYR A 385 1.74 17.40 27.87
N LEU A 386 0.61 16.71 27.82
CA LEU A 386 -0.71 17.34 27.73
C LEU A 386 -1.05 18.16 28.99
N PHE A 387 -0.69 17.67 30.18
CA PHE A 387 -0.84 18.41 31.43
C PHE A 387 -0.03 19.71 31.43
N VAL A 388 1.21 19.66 30.93
CA VAL A 388 2.04 20.87 30.79
C VAL A 388 1.37 21.87 29.84
N LEU A 389 0.87 21.43 28.68
CA LEU A 389 0.17 22.33 27.75
C LEU A 389 -1.07 22.98 28.36
N GLU A 390 -1.88 22.23 29.10
CA GLU A 390 -3.05 22.74 29.81
C GLU A 390 -2.63 23.78 30.86
N SER A 391 -1.63 23.46 31.70
CA SER A 391 -1.13 24.38 32.72
C SER A 391 -0.56 25.68 32.12
N ARG A 392 0.11 25.61 30.96
CA ARG A 392 0.60 26.78 30.21
C ARG A 392 -0.55 27.63 29.70
N ALA A 393 -1.60 27.01 29.17
CA ALA A 393 -2.80 27.70 28.69
C ALA A 393 -3.54 28.40 29.84
N GLU A 394 -3.62 27.76 31.02
CA GLU A 394 -4.16 28.36 32.25
C GLU A 394 -3.35 29.58 32.70
N ARG A 395 -2.02 29.47 32.77
CA ARG A 395 -1.11 30.59 33.11
C ARG A 395 -1.24 31.75 32.12
N ALA A 396 -1.46 31.46 30.84
CA ALA A 396 -1.69 32.45 29.79
C ALA A 396 -3.12 33.07 29.81
N GLY A 397 -3.99 32.65 30.74
CA GLY A 397 -5.36 33.16 30.88
C GLY A 397 -6.35 32.61 29.85
N LYS A 398 -6.03 31.49 29.18
CA LYS A 398 -6.88 30.81 28.18
C LYS A 398 -7.03 29.31 28.51
N PRO A 399 -7.70 28.94 29.62
CA PRO A 399 -7.87 27.53 29.99
C PRO A 399 -8.67 26.77 28.91
N ASP A 400 -8.16 25.61 28.48
CA ASP A 400 -8.85 24.68 27.58
C ASP A 400 -8.83 23.27 28.17
N PRO A 401 -9.77 22.92 29.07
CA PRO A 401 -9.77 21.63 29.76
C PRO A 401 -10.08 20.44 28.83
N LYS A 402 -10.53 20.69 27.59
CA LYS A 402 -10.80 19.64 26.59
C LYS A 402 -9.60 19.39 25.68
N LEU A 403 -8.50 20.12 25.85
CA LEU A 403 -7.29 19.98 25.05
C LEU A 403 -6.70 18.55 25.12
N PRO A 404 -6.55 17.91 26.31
CA PRO A 404 -5.97 16.58 26.39
C PRO A 404 -6.82 15.54 25.65
N ASP A 405 -8.12 15.52 25.91
CA ASP A 405 -9.07 14.60 25.28
C ASP A 405 -9.07 14.79 23.76
N ARG A 406 -9.08 16.04 23.27
CA ARG A 406 -9.05 16.33 21.83
C ARG A 406 -7.79 15.80 21.14
N LEU A 407 -6.62 15.93 21.75
CA LEU A 407 -5.35 15.49 21.16
C LEU A 407 -5.21 13.95 21.19
N ILE A 408 -5.66 13.30 22.28
CA ILE A 408 -5.69 11.84 22.35
C ILE A 408 -6.70 11.29 21.34
N HIS A 409 -7.90 11.86 21.25
CA HIS A 409 -8.92 11.44 20.29
C HIS A 409 -8.44 11.61 18.84
N ASP A 410 -7.76 12.72 18.51
CA ASP A 410 -7.19 12.94 17.17
C ASP A 410 -6.11 11.89 16.82
N TYR A 411 -5.27 11.50 17.79
CA TYR A 411 -4.32 10.40 17.60
C TYR A 411 -5.03 9.07 17.33
N ILE A 412 -6.02 8.71 18.17
CA ILE A 412 -6.80 7.47 18.06
C ILE A 412 -7.46 7.35 16.68
N LEU A 413 -8.07 8.43 16.17
CA LEU A 413 -8.78 8.43 14.87
C LEU A 413 -7.87 8.14 13.66
N ASN A 414 -6.57 8.37 13.80
CA ASN A 414 -5.57 8.17 12.75
C ASN A 414 -4.69 6.93 12.98
N THR A 415 -4.99 6.12 14.00
CA THR A 415 -4.21 4.95 14.41
C THR A 415 -4.69 3.68 13.70
N PRO A 416 -3.80 2.76 13.29
CA PRO A 416 -4.19 1.48 12.69
C PRO A 416 -4.92 0.55 13.69
N LEU A 417 -5.74 -0.38 13.19
CA LEU A 417 -6.64 -1.22 14.00
C LEU A 417 -5.93 -2.03 15.10
N GLU A 418 -4.75 -2.59 14.81
CA GLU A 418 -4.00 -3.39 15.79
C GLU A 418 -3.56 -2.56 17.01
N MET A 419 -3.00 -1.37 16.76
CA MET A 419 -2.62 -0.44 17.82
C MET A 419 -3.86 0.12 18.53
N LEU A 420 -4.94 0.35 17.78
CA LEU A 420 -6.21 0.83 18.30
C LEU A 420 -6.82 -0.13 19.34
N LEU A 421 -6.76 -1.44 19.10
CA LEU A 421 -7.24 -2.45 20.04
C LEU A 421 -6.58 -2.30 21.42
N SER A 422 -5.27 -2.11 21.48
CA SER A 422 -4.55 -1.94 22.76
C SER A 422 -5.05 -0.73 23.57
N VAL A 423 -5.42 0.36 22.89
CA VAL A 423 -5.97 1.57 23.54
C VAL A 423 -7.36 1.30 24.10
N PHE A 424 -8.21 0.57 23.37
CA PHE A 424 -9.54 0.19 23.85
C PHE A 424 -9.47 -0.83 24.99
N GLU A 425 -8.54 -1.78 24.95
CA GLU A 425 -8.30 -2.71 26.06
C GLU A 425 -7.88 -1.98 27.34
N ALA A 426 -7.00 -0.99 27.21
CA ALA A 426 -6.58 -0.12 28.30
C ALA A 426 -7.64 0.93 28.72
N SER A 427 -8.78 0.99 28.01
CA SER A 427 -9.89 1.90 28.32
C SER A 427 -11.17 1.17 28.73
N LYS A 428 -11.10 -0.15 29.01
CA LYS A 428 -12.26 -0.96 29.39
C LYS A 428 -13.03 -0.35 30.57
N PRO A 429 -14.38 -0.36 30.53
CA PRO A 429 -15.22 0.11 31.64
C PRO A 429 -15.03 -0.65 32.96
N THR A 430 -14.40 -1.82 32.93
CA THR A 430 -14.04 -2.59 34.13
C THR A 430 -12.82 -2.05 34.87
N LEU A 431 -12.01 -1.20 34.21
CA LEU A 431 -10.82 -0.60 34.80
C LEU A 431 -11.19 0.64 35.64
N PRO A 432 -10.42 0.95 36.71
CA PRO A 432 -10.54 2.20 37.45
C PRO A 432 -10.37 3.42 36.54
N HIS A 433 -11.19 4.46 36.74
CA HIS A 433 -11.21 5.66 35.90
C HIS A 433 -9.84 6.34 35.73
N VAL A 434 -8.95 6.27 36.73
CA VAL A 434 -7.60 6.87 36.69
C VAL A 434 -6.66 6.13 35.73
N GLN A 435 -6.88 4.84 35.50
CA GLN A 435 -6.04 3.99 34.64
C GLN A 435 -6.51 4.00 33.18
N ARG A 436 -7.70 4.55 32.89
CA ARG A 436 -8.25 4.58 31.54
C ARG A 436 -7.63 5.68 30.70
N ILE A 437 -7.31 5.36 29.45
CA ILE A 437 -6.88 6.36 28.45
C ILE A 437 -8.09 7.18 28.01
N ILE A 438 -9.16 6.51 27.56
CA ILE A 438 -10.45 7.14 27.27
C ILE A 438 -11.29 7.11 28.54
N LYS A 439 -11.53 8.28 29.13
CA LYS A 439 -12.17 8.40 30.45
C LYS A 439 -13.69 8.17 30.40
N GLN A 440 -14.35 8.71 29.38
CA GLN A 440 -15.80 8.68 29.25
C GLN A 440 -16.26 7.53 28.35
N ASP A 441 -17.28 6.81 28.81
CA ASP A 441 -17.83 5.64 28.12
C ASP A 441 -18.53 6.01 26.79
N ASP A 442 -19.15 7.19 26.71
CA ASP A 442 -19.80 7.68 25.49
C ASP A 442 -18.78 8.04 24.40
N ASP A 443 -17.68 8.71 24.77
CA ASP A 443 -16.60 9.02 23.85
C ASP A 443 -15.88 7.76 23.35
N MET A 444 -15.72 6.74 24.21
CA MET A 444 -15.18 5.43 23.81
C MET A 444 -16.01 4.81 22.68
N VAL A 445 -17.33 4.78 22.81
CA VAL A 445 -18.23 4.24 21.79
C VAL A 445 -18.23 5.08 20.52
N ARG A 446 -18.27 6.41 20.63
CA ARG A 446 -18.21 7.31 19.47
C ARG A 446 -16.92 7.14 18.67
N LEU A 447 -15.79 7.01 19.36
CA LEU A 447 -14.48 6.77 18.73
C LEU A 447 -14.42 5.38 18.09
N ALA A 448 -14.93 4.35 18.76
CA ALA A 448 -14.95 3.00 18.21
C ALA A 448 -15.79 2.93 16.93
N LEU A 449 -17.01 3.46 16.95
CA LEU A 449 -17.88 3.54 15.77
C LEU A 449 -17.20 4.31 14.62
N ALA A 450 -16.58 5.46 14.92
CA ALA A 450 -15.89 6.28 13.93
C ALA A 450 -14.67 5.55 13.31
N CYS A 451 -13.87 4.84 14.12
CA CYS A 451 -12.70 4.13 13.65
C CYS A 451 -13.05 2.84 12.89
N LEU A 452 -14.02 2.06 13.38
CA LEU A 452 -14.44 0.80 12.76
C LEU A 452 -15.10 1.04 11.40
N TYR A 453 -16.06 1.96 11.31
CA TYR A 453 -16.66 2.33 10.01
C TYR A 453 -15.71 3.16 9.13
N GLY A 454 -14.67 3.76 9.73
CA GLY A 454 -13.58 4.45 9.04
C GLY A 454 -12.53 3.53 8.44
N SER A 455 -12.48 2.25 8.88
CA SER A 455 -11.51 1.27 8.41
C SER A 455 -11.86 0.74 7.01
N ASP A 456 -10.81 0.44 6.24
CA ASP A 456 -10.88 -0.23 4.94
C ASP A 456 -10.41 -1.69 5.00
N SER A 457 -10.17 -2.21 6.21
CA SER A 457 -9.73 -3.59 6.40
C SER A 457 -10.82 -4.57 5.95
N LEU A 458 -10.39 -5.63 5.25
CA LEU A 458 -11.26 -6.68 4.72
C LEU A 458 -11.15 -7.99 5.50
N HIS A 459 -10.13 -8.11 6.35
CA HIS A 459 -9.71 -9.39 6.93
C HIS A 459 -9.51 -9.35 8.44
N GLU A 460 -9.31 -8.18 9.06
CA GLU A 460 -9.05 -8.04 10.50
C GLU A 460 -10.33 -8.09 11.34
N TRP A 461 -11.22 -9.03 11.05
CA TRP A 461 -12.51 -9.18 11.73
C TRP A 461 -12.33 -9.49 13.22
N ALA A 462 -11.40 -10.38 13.57
CA ALA A 462 -11.09 -10.70 14.97
C ALA A 462 -10.71 -9.45 15.77
N THR A 463 -9.85 -8.58 15.21
CA THR A 463 -9.45 -7.33 15.86
C THR A 463 -10.62 -6.37 16.02
N MET A 464 -11.48 -6.23 15.00
CA MET A 464 -12.67 -5.39 15.08
C MET A 464 -13.69 -5.90 16.12
N SER A 465 -13.91 -7.21 16.18
CA SER A 465 -14.76 -7.85 17.18
C SER A 465 -14.18 -7.70 18.59
N SER A 466 -12.86 -7.84 18.78
CA SER A 466 -12.21 -7.58 20.07
C SER A 466 -12.29 -6.10 20.51
N ILE A 467 -12.25 -5.15 19.56
CA ILE A 467 -12.52 -3.73 19.87
C ILE A 467 -13.95 -3.57 20.37
N PHE A 468 -14.93 -4.20 19.71
CA PHE A 468 -16.32 -4.17 20.12
C PHE A 468 -16.55 -4.78 21.51
N GLU A 469 -15.90 -5.90 21.84
CA GLU A 469 -15.95 -6.54 23.16
C GLU A 469 -15.41 -5.66 24.30
N CYS A 470 -14.60 -4.64 23.99
CA CYS A 470 -14.10 -3.70 25.00
C CYS A 470 -15.13 -2.63 25.39
N LEU A 471 -16.21 -2.46 24.62
CA LEU A 471 -17.16 -1.36 24.76
C LEU A 471 -18.14 -1.57 25.93
N PRO A 472 -18.64 -0.47 26.53
CA PRO A 472 -19.64 -0.54 27.60
C PRO A 472 -20.95 -1.16 27.13
N VAL A 473 -21.57 -1.93 28.01
CA VAL A 473 -22.95 -2.41 27.85
C VAL A 473 -23.86 -1.55 28.71
N TRP A 474 -24.87 -0.95 28.09
CA TRP A 474 -25.88 -0.16 28.80
C TRP A 474 -27.23 -0.89 28.82
N GLU A 475 -27.83 -1.01 30.00
CA GLU A 475 -29.21 -1.48 30.14
C GLU A 475 -30.16 -0.28 30.15
N ILE A 476 -30.49 0.24 28.97
CA ILE A 476 -31.36 1.41 28.82
C ILE A 476 -32.76 0.94 28.35
N PRO A 477 -33.86 1.40 28.97
CA PRO A 477 -35.20 1.12 28.47
C PRO A 477 -35.38 1.70 27.07
N VAL A 478 -35.97 0.91 26.18
CA VAL A 478 -36.21 1.28 24.78
C VAL A 478 -37.14 2.50 24.70
N ASP A 479 -36.65 3.57 24.09
CA ASP A 479 -37.43 4.74 23.68
C ASP A 479 -37.46 4.79 22.15
N ASP A 480 -38.66 4.70 21.57
CA ASP A 480 -38.86 4.57 20.12
C ASP A 480 -38.31 5.80 19.37
N ASP A 481 -38.41 7.01 19.95
CA ASP A 481 -37.92 8.26 19.33
C ASP A 481 -36.38 8.29 19.24
N GLU A 482 -35.68 7.66 20.18
CA GLU A 482 -34.22 7.65 20.25
C GLU A 482 -33.61 6.51 19.39
N GLU A 483 -34.35 5.43 19.14
CA GLU A 483 -33.99 4.41 18.14
C GLU A 483 -34.04 4.99 16.71
N GLU A 484 -35.08 5.78 16.39
CA GLU A 484 -35.20 6.44 15.09
C GLU A 484 -34.01 7.38 14.80
N ALA A 485 -33.50 8.08 15.81
CA ALA A 485 -32.35 8.97 15.67
C ALA A 485 -31.05 8.21 15.29
N ALA A 486 -30.83 7.03 15.87
CA ALA A 486 -29.69 6.18 15.53
C ALA A 486 -29.81 5.65 14.09
N ASP A 487 -30.98 5.10 13.73
CA ASP A 487 -31.24 4.55 12.40
C ASP A 487 -31.11 5.65 11.32
N MET A 488 -31.61 6.87 11.58
CA MET A 488 -31.43 8.03 10.70
C MET A 488 -29.97 8.46 10.56
N THR A 489 -29.17 8.34 11.62
CA THR A 489 -27.74 8.67 11.58
C THR A 489 -26.97 7.64 10.75
N ILE A 490 -27.25 6.36 10.92
CA ILE A 490 -26.68 5.27 10.10
C ILE A 490 -27.04 5.45 8.61
N LEU A 491 -28.28 5.80 8.30
CA LEU A 491 -28.70 6.10 6.92
C LEU A 491 -27.96 7.31 6.34
N SER A 492 -27.83 8.38 7.12
CA SER A 492 -27.09 9.59 6.73
C SER A 492 -25.62 9.28 6.48
N LEU A 493 -25.01 8.47 7.35
CA LEU A 493 -23.64 7.97 7.21
C LEU A 493 -23.48 7.13 5.95
N GLY A 494 -24.44 6.28 5.61
CA GLY A 494 -24.46 5.52 4.36
C GLY A 494 -24.28 6.43 3.14
N THR A 495 -25.08 7.50 3.05
CA THR A 495 -24.94 8.48 1.96
C THR A 495 -23.61 9.24 2.01
N PHE A 496 -23.14 9.61 3.20
CA PHE A 496 -21.91 10.38 3.38
C PHE A 496 -20.65 9.60 3.00
N VAL A 497 -20.64 8.29 3.28
CA VAL A 497 -19.50 7.41 3.05
C VAL A 497 -19.44 6.91 1.59
N THR A 498 -20.50 7.10 0.79
CA THR A 498 -20.41 6.81 -0.65
C THR A 498 -19.41 7.75 -1.34
N PRO A 499 -18.44 7.21 -2.10
CA PRO A 499 -17.44 8.04 -2.80
C PRO A 499 -18.11 9.03 -3.76
N SER A 500 -17.72 10.30 -3.69
CA SER A 500 -18.21 11.37 -4.57
C SER A 500 -17.06 12.08 -5.26
N THR A 501 -17.34 12.81 -6.35
CA THR A 501 -16.33 13.59 -7.08
C THR A 501 -15.64 14.65 -6.21
N SER A 502 -16.33 15.14 -5.16
CA SER A 502 -15.77 16.08 -4.18
C SER A 502 -15.03 15.41 -3.01
N ARG A 503 -15.31 14.14 -2.72
CA ARG A 503 -14.75 13.40 -1.59
C ARG A 503 -14.54 11.94 -1.96
N PRO A 504 -13.30 11.53 -2.29
CA PRO A 504 -13.02 10.14 -2.61
C PRO A 504 -13.08 9.23 -1.38
N ARG A 505 -12.87 9.77 -0.15
CA ARG A 505 -12.81 8.99 1.08
C ARG A 505 -13.31 9.78 2.29
N ALA A 506 -14.09 9.13 3.16
CA ALA A 506 -14.46 9.64 4.48
C ALA A 506 -13.44 9.16 5.52
N THR A 507 -12.88 10.08 6.30
CA THR A 507 -11.93 9.77 7.39
C THR A 507 -12.67 9.44 8.68
N SER A 508 -12.02 8.72 9.61
CA SER A 508 -12.59 8.46 10.95
C SER A 508 -12.97 9.76 11.66
N SER A 509 -12.17 10.82 11.50
CA SER A 509 -12.47 12.15 12.02
C SER A 509 -13.75 12.76 11.45
N ASP A 510 -14.05 12.54 10.17
CA ASP A 510 -15.31 13.00 9.57
C ASP A 510 -16.51 12.24 10.13
N LEU A 511 -16.36 10.93 10.35
CA LEU A 511 -17.43 10.08 10.90
C LEU A 511 -17.75 10.41 12.35
N LEU A 512 -16.74 10.76 13.15
CA LEU A 512 -16.93 11.14 14.55
C LEU A 512 -17.91 12.31 14.72
N VAL A 513 -17.97 13.23 13.75
CA VAL A 513 -18.91 14.37 13.77
C VAL A 513 -20.37 13.93 13.82
N PHE A 514 -20.71 12.80 13.20
CA PHE A 514 -22.08 12.25 13.18
C PHE A 514 -22.46 11.56 14.48
N PHE A 515 -21.50 10.98 15.21
CA PHE A 515 -21.76 10.26 16.46
C PHE A 515 -21.75 11.17 17.70
N LYS A 516 -21.07 12.33 17.65
CA LYS A 516 -21.04 13.33 18.73
C LYS A 516 -22.42 13.79 19.24
N PRO A 517 -23.42 14.11 18.40
CA PRO A 517 -24.72 14.58 18.88
C PRO A 517 -25.62 13.47 19.45
N LEU A 518 -25.26 12.19 19.32
CA LEU A 518 -26.12 11.08 19.73
C LEU A 518 -26.18 10.91 21.26
N PRO A 519 -27.38 10.74 21.84
CA PRO A 519 -27.54 10.36 23.24
C PRO A 519 -27.16 8.89 23.48
N LEU A 520 -27.04 8.50 24.75
CA LEU A 520 -26.58 7.16 25.16
C LEU A 520 -27.46 6.02 24.62
N SER A 521 -28.78 6.20 24.58
CA SER A 521 -29.74 5.24 24.02
C SER A 521 -29.52 5.01 22.53
N SER A 522 -29.38 6.09 21.74
CA SER A 522 -29.05 6.00 20.32
C SER A 522 -27.67 5.38 20.08
N LEU A 523 -26.70 5.62 20.97
CA LEU A 523 -25.38 4.96 20.91
C LEU A 523 -25.50 3.45 21.20
N SER A 524 -26.32 3.04 22.16
CA SER A 524 -26.62 1.63 22.42
C SER A 524 -27.21 0.97 21.19
N ARG A 525 -28.20 1.61 20.55
CA ARG A 525 -28.79 1.14 19.29
C ARG A 525 -27.75 1.04 18.17
N ALA A 526 -26.82 1.99 18.06
CA ALA A 526 -25.74 1.94 17.09
C ALA A 526 -24.74 0.79 17.35
N LEU A 527 -24.53 0.40 18.61
CA LEU A 527 -23.75 -0.78 18.96
C LEU A 527 -24.44 -2.08 18.55
N ASP A 528 -25.75 -2.20 18.76
CA ASP A 528 -26.51 -3.38 18.31
C ASP A 528 -26.46 -3.53 16.78
N ILE A 529 -26.51 -2.40 16.04
CA ILE A 529 -26.35 -2.39 14.58
C ILE A 529 -24.93 -2.80 14.18
N LEU A 530 -23.92 -2.30 14.90
CA LEU A 530 -22.53 -2.65 14.67
C LEU A 530 -22.28 -4.15 14.89
N ASP A 531 -22.85 -4.76 15.93
CA ASP A 531 -22.75 -6.20 16.20
C ASP A 531 -23.26 -7.03 15.01
N VAL A 532 -24.45 -6.69 14.50
CA VAL A 532 -25.03 -7.33 13.31
C VAL A 532 -24.15 -7.14 12.07
N HIS A 533 -23.51 -5.96 11.91
CA HIS A 533 -22.60 -5.71 10.80
C HIS A 533 -21.28 -6.50 10.92
N LEU A 534 -20.72 -6.63 12.13
CA LEU A 534 -19.53 -7.43 12.40
C LEU A 534 -19.80 -8.91 12.11
N GLU A 535 -20.90 -9.44 12.63
CA GLU A 535 -21.33 -10.82 12.36
C GLU A 535 -21.56 -11.05 10.85
N SER A 536 -22.23 -10.10 10.18
CA SER A 536 -22.45 -10.18 8.73
C SER A 536 -21.15 -10.17 7.93
N GLY A 537 -20.18 -9.37 8.37
CA GLY A 537 -18.86 -9.26 7.77
C GLY A 537 -17.99 -10.50 7.95
N GLU A 538 -18.04 -11.13 9.13
CA GLU A 538 -17.41 -12.42 9.39
C GLU A 538 -17.96 -13.52 8.49
N ILE A 539 -19.28 -13.57 8.31
CA ILE A 539 -19.94 -14.49 7.36
C ILE A 539 -19.44 -14.24 5.93
N PHE A 540 -19.41 -12.98 5.49
CA PHE A 540 -18.87 -12.61 4.18
C PHE A 540 -17.41 -13.04 3.98
N SER A 541 -16.56 -12.86 4.99
CA SER A 541 -15.16 -13.30 4.98
C SER A 541 -15.06 -14.83 4.88
N ARG A 542 -15.84 -15.57 5.68
CA ARG A 542 -15.90 -17.04 5.66
C ARG A 542 -16.20 -17.60 4.27
N TRP A 543 -17.10 -16.96 3.53
CA TRP A 543 -17.47 -17.38 2.18
C TRP A 543 -16.64 -16.74 1.05
N SER A 544 -15.48 -16.15 1.37
CA SER A 544 -14.56 -15.53 0.40
C SER A 544 -15.18 -14.37 -0.39
N VAL A 545 -16.11 -13.63 0.22
CA VAL A 545 -16.70 -12.40 -0.34
C VAL A 545 -16.58 -11.25 0.66
N PRO A 546 -15.35 -10.89 1.09
CA PRO A 546 -15.16 -9.86 2.11
C PRO A 546 -15.67 -8.50 1.61
N ALA A 547 -16.27 -7.74 2.53
CA ALA A 547 -16.68 -6.37 2.31
C ALA A 547 -16.19 -5.51 3.49
N PRO A 548 -15.71 -4.28 3.26
CA PRO A 548 -15.31 -3.42 4.36
C PRO A 548 -16.54 -3.04 5.19
N LEU A 549 -16.38 -2.74 6.49
CA LEU A 549 -17.52 -2.46 7.38
C LEU A 549 -18.39 -1.29 6.88
N ARG A 550 -17.77 -0.31 6.21
CA ARG A 550 -18.48 0.80 5.56
C ARG A 550 -19.48 0.37 4.49
N TRP A 551 -19.30 -0.79 3.86
CA TRP A 551 -20.20 -1.30 2.83
C TRP A 551 -21.60 -1.54 3.39
N PHE A 552 -21.72 -1.99 4.64
CA PHE A 552 -23.04 -2.21 5.28
C PHE A 552 -23.81 -0.90 5.46
N LEU A 553 -23.11 0.21 5.73
CA LEU A 553 -23.74 1.54 5.77
C LEU A 553 -24.24 1.94 4.37
N GLN A 554 -23.41 1.74 3.34
CA GLN A 554 -23.73 2.09 1.95
C GLN A 554 -24.88 1.25 1.39
N SER A 555 -24.91 -0.05 1.69
CA SER A 555 -25.90 -1.00 1.18
C SER A 555 -27.19 -1.01 1.99
N SER A 556 -27.24 -0.35 3.15
CA SER A 556 -28.40 -0.35 4.07
C SER A 556 -29.74 -0.01 3.39
N ASN A 557 -29.74 0.90 2.40
CA ASN A 557 -30.93 1.30 1.65
C ASN A 557 -30.83 0.99 0.13
N ASP A 558 -29.91 0.13 -0.29
CA ASP A 558 -29.73 -0.25 -1.69
C ASP A 558 -29.94 -1.75 -1.92
N ALA A 559 -31.17 -2.10 -2.30
CA ALA A 559 -31.53 -3.49 -2.61
C ALA A 559 -30.78 -4.04 -3.84
N THR A 560 -30.27 -3.19 -4.73
CA THR A 560 -29.54 -3.64 -5.92
C THR A 560 -28.12 -4.09 -5.57
N GLU A 561 -27.43 -3.33 -4.72
CA GLU A 561 -26.11 -3.69 -4.18
C GLU A 561 -26.19 -4.93 -3.29
N GLN A 562 -27.17 -5.01 -2.38
CA GLN A 562 -27.39 -6.22 -1.56
C GLN A 562 -27.62 -7.46 -2.45
N ARG A 563 -28.42 -7.33 -3.51
CA ARG A 563 -28.66 -8.41 -4.48
C ARG A 563 -27.40 -8.77 -5.25
N ALA A 564 -26.57 -7.81 -5.64
CA ALA A 564 -25.31 -8.06 -6.31
C ALA A 564 -24.34 -8.84 -5.41
N TRP A 565 -24.25 -8.48 -4.13
CA TRP A 565 -23.43 -9.21 -3.16
C TRP A 565 -23.98 -10.60 -2.86
N ALA A 566 -25.30 -10.76 -2.71
CA ALA A 566 -25.93 -12.08 -2.55
C ALA A 566 -25.64 -13.00 -3.75
N ASN A 567 -25.70 -12.46 -4.99
CA ASN A 567 -25.31 -13.22 -6.18
C ASN A 567 -23.83 -13.58 -6.17
N ARG A 568 -22.96 -12.68 -5.73
CA ARG A 568 -21.52 -12.93 -5.62
C ARG A 568 -21.23 -14.03 -4.60
N MET A 569 -21.88 -13.97 -3.44
CA MET A 569 -21.81 -14.98 -2.38
C MET A 569 -22.27 -16.35 -2.90
N ALA A 570 -23.45 -16.44 -3.51
CA ALA A 570 -23.98 -17.70 -4.02
C ALA A 570 -23.14 -18.33 -5.14
N ARG A 571 -22.47 -17.53 -5.97
CA ARG A 571 -21.68 -18.02 -7.12
C ARG A 571 -20.20 -18.25 -6.82
N ARG A 572 -19.62 -17.54 -5.84
CA ARG A 572 -18.18 -17.57 -5.51
C ARG A 572 -17.88 -18.16 -4.13
N ALA A 573 -18.89 -18.64 -3.41
CA ALA A 573 -18.69 -19.32 -2.13
C ALA A 573 -17.64 -20.44 -2.27
N GLY A 574 -16.65 -20.42 -1.39
CA GLY A 574 -15.50 -21.34 -1.39
C GLY A 574 -14.21 -20.82 -2.06
N GLY A 575 -14.25 -19.67 -2.74
CA GLY A 575 -13.06 -19.08 -3.35
C GLY A 575 -12.48 -19.91 -4.52
N SER A 576 -11.23 -19.64 -4.91
CA SER A 576 -10.54 -20.42 -5.95
C SER A 576 -10.07 -21.79 -5.49
N ASP A 577 -9.78 -21.90 -4.19
CA ASP A 577 -9.01 -23.00 -3.60
C ASP A 577 -9.89 -24.03 -2.88
N ASP A 578 -11.00 -23.59 -2.26
CA ASP A 578 -11.92 -24.46 -1.51
C ASP A 578 -13.29 -24.53 -2.17
N LYS A 579 -13.33 -25.07 -3.38
CA LYS A 579 -14.61 -25.32 -4.05
C LYS A 579 -15.42 -26.21 -3.13
N LEU A 580 -16.56 -25.68 -2.65
CA LEU A 580 -17.57 -26.44 -1.90
C LEU A 580 -17.72 -27.79 -2.58
N SER A 581 -18.01 -28.89 -1.91
CA SER A 581 -18.19 -30.16 -2.63
C SER A 581 -19.29 -31.00 -2.04
N THR A 582 -19.53 -30.85 -0.74
CA THR A 582 -20.50 -31.63 0.01
C THR A 582 -21.85 -30.94 0.06
N GLN A 583 -22.90 -31.72 0.36
CA GLN A 583 -24.23 -31.18 0.60
C GLN A 583 -24.25 -30.23 1.81
N ASN A 584 -23.55 -30.59 2.89
CA ASN A 584 -23.51 -29.82 4.12
C ASN A 584 -22.93 -28.41 3.89
N ASP A 585 -21.90 -28.27 3.05
CA ASP A 585 -21.30 -26.98 2.75
C ASP A 585 -22.34 -26.00 2.15
N TRP A 586 -23.22 -26.51 1.29
CA TRP A 586 -24.30 -25.73 0.67
C TRP A 586 -25.46 -25.46 1.62
N GLU A 587 -25.75 -26.37 2.55
CA GLU A 587 -26.74 -26.14 3.60
C GLU A 587 -26.27 -25.02 4.54
N TRP A 588 -25.01 -25.03 4.97
CA TRP A 588 -24.42 -23.94 5.76
C TRP A 588 -24.42 -22.61 5.02
N LEU A 589 -24.12 -22.60 3.72
CA LEU A 589 -24.19 -21.38 2.92
C LEU A 589 -25.62 -20.83 2.87
N LEU A 590 -26.63 -21.69 2.72
CA LEU A 590 -28.03 -21.27 2.72
C LEU A 590 -28.44 -20.70 4.08
N GLU A 591 -28.10 -21.38 5.17
CA GLU A 591 -28.37 -20.92 6.54
C GLU A 591 -27.75 -19.54 6.78
N ASP A 592 -26.51 -19.33 6.37
CA ASP A 592 -25.83 -18.04 6.49
C ASP A 592 -26.45 -16.95 5.62
N MET A 593 -26.78 -17.25 4.37
CA MET A 593 -27.46 -16.30 3.49
C MET A 593 -28.84 -15.90 4.05
N LEU A 594 -29.55 -16.83 4.69
CA LEU A 594 -30.81 -16.54 5.38
C LEU A 594 -30.60 -15.75 6.67
N LYS A 595 -29.54 -16.02 7.43
CA LYS A 595 -29.17 -15.26 8.63
C LYS A 595 -28.86 -13.80 8.28
N LEU A 596 -28.15 -13.56 7.17
CA LEU A 596 -27.87 -12.22 6.65
C LEU A 596 -29.12 -11.44 6.22
N ALA A 597 -30.24 -12.13 5.93
CA ALA A 597 -31.53 -11.50 5.66
C ALA A 597 -32.12 -10.82 6.90
N GLY A 598 -31.64 -11.17 8.09
CA GLY A 598 -32.15 -10.71 9.38
C GLY A 598 -33.44 -11.42 9.78
N GLU A 599 -33.46 -12.00 10.98
CA GLU A 599 -34.68 -12.47 11.64
C GLU A 599 -35.14 -11.53 12.77
N THR A 600 -34.28 -10.57 13.12
CA THR A 600 -34.41 -9.68 14.28
C THR A 600 -34.94 -8.30 13.87
N ARG A 601 -35.16 -7.41 14.84
CA ARG A 601 -35.60 -6.02 14.59
C ARG A 601 -34.59 -5.21 13.78
N ILE A 602 -33.31 -5.61 13.77
CA ILE A 602 -32.23 -4.97 13.03
C ILE A 602 -32.04 -5.72 11.71
N LYS A 603 -32.04 -4.97 10.61
CA LYS A 603 -31.83 -5.55 9.28
C LYS A 603 -30.37 -5.94 9.12
N GLY A 604 -30.12 -7.20 8.81
CA GLY A 604 -28.78 -7.68 8.42
C GLY A 604 -28.38 -7.19 7.03
N ALA A 605 -27.23 -7.68 6.53
CA ALA A 605 -26.66 -7.28 5.24
C ALA A 605 -27.59 -7.43 4.03
N PHE A 606 -28.54 -8.38 4.07
CA PHE A 606 -29.55 -8.62 3.04
C PHE A 606 -30.96 -8.25 3.49
N GLY A 607 -31.10 -7.38 4.49
CA GLY A 607 -32.41 -7.08 5.10
C GLY A 607 -33.45 -6.40 4.20
N LEU A 608 -33.09 -5.99 2.97
CA LEU A 608 -34.07 -5.52 1.97
C LEU A 608 -34.54 -6.64 1.03
N LEU A 609 -33.86 -7.79 1.02
CA LEU A 609 -34.20 -8.91 0.16
C LEU A 609 -35.15 -9.86 0.90
N PRO A 610 -36.33 -10.17 0.34
CA PRO A 610 -37.21 -11.15 0.95
C PRO A 610 -36.55 -12.53 0.93
N ARG A 611 -36.80 -13.35 1.98
CA ARG A 611 -36.24 -14.71 2.08
C ARG A 611 -36.42 -15.54 0.80
N ALA A 612 -37.59 -15.46 0.16
CA ALA A 612 -37.86 -16.16 -1.11
C ALA A 612 -36.91 -15.75 -2.25
N GLU A 613 -36.49 -14.48 -2.29
CA GLU A 613 -35.52 -14.00 -3.28
C GLU A 613 -34.10 -14.49 -2.97
N ILE A 614 -33.71 -14.55 -1.69
CA ILE A 614 -32.41 -15.09 -1.27
C ILE A 614 -32.31 -16.57 -1.64
N VAL A 615 -33.34 -17.36 -1.36
CA VAL A 615 -33.42 -18.77 -1.75
C VAL A 615 -33.31 -18.93 -3.27
N ARG A 616 -33.96 -18.05 -4.05
CA ARG A 616 -33.83 -18.02 -5.52
C ARG A 616 -32.41 -17.73 -5.98
N ILE A 617 -31.74 -16.73 -5.38
CA ILE A 617 -30.36 -16.35 -5.71
C ILE A 617 -29.40 -17.49 -5.36
N PHE A 618 -29.54 -18.05 -4.16
CA PHE A 618 -28.77 -19.20 -3.69
C PHE A 618 -28.89 -20.38 -4.67
N PHE A 619 -30.12 -20.76 -5.03
CA PHE A 619 -30.35 -21.92 -5.90
C PHE A 619 -29.83 -21.68 -7.32
N SER A 620 -29.97 -20.46 -7.85
CA SER A 620 -29.36 -20.06 -9.13
C SER A 620 -27.82 -20.12 -9.07
N GLY A 621 -27.22 -19.69 -7.97
CA GLY A 621 -25.78 -19.81 -7.72
C GLY A 621 -25.31 -21.26 -7.68
N LEU A 622 -26.00 -22.12 -6.92
CA LEU A 622 -25.72 -23.56 -6.86
C LEU A 622 -25.75 -24.20 -8.25
N LEU A 623 -26.80 -23.94 -9.05
CA LEU A 623 -26.90 -24.46 -10.41
C LEU A 623 -25.78 -23.96 -11.33
N SER A 624 -25.35 -22.70 -11.18
CA SER A 624 -24.24 -22.15 -11.97
C SER A 624 -22.90 -22.84 -11.73
N THR A 625 -22.74 -23.56 -10.59
CA THR A 625 -21.54 -24.37 -10.32
C THR A 625 -21.53 -25.74 -11.02
N GLY A 626 -22.64 -26.13 -11.67
CA GLY A 626 -22.77 -27.40 -12.38
C GLY A 626 -22.98 -28.63 -11.50
N ARG A 627 -23.24 -28.46 -10.20
CA ARG A 627 -23.43 -29.57 -9.24
C ARG A 627 -24.88 -29.94 -9.05
N PHE A 628 -25.44 -30.52 -10.11
CA PHE A 628 -26.86 -30.86 -10.20
C PHE A 628 -27.29 -31.98 -9.23
N ASP A 629 -26.39 -32.90 -8.87
CA ASP A 629 -26.70 -33.96 -7.91
C ASP A 629 -26.97 -33.41 -6.50
N VAL A 630 -26.14 -32.44 -6.08
CA VAL A 630 -26.34 -31.74 -4.80
C VAL A 630 -27.65 -30.94 -4.86
N ALA A 631 -27.91 -30.22 -5.95
CA ALA A 631 -29.17 -29.47 -6.12
C ALA A 631 -30.41 -30.37 -6.01
N LYS A 632 -30.39 -31.56 -6.64
CA LYS A 632 -31.49 -32.54 -6.57
C LYS A 632 -31.70 -33.08 -5.15
N ASN A 633 -30.61 -33.35 -4.43
CA ASN A 633 -30.69 -33.84 -3.06
C ASN A 633 -31.17 -32.75 -2.10
N LEU A 634 -30.68 -31.52 -2.26
CA LEU A 634 -31.05 -30.38 -1.44
C LEU A 634 -32.54 -30.04 -1.57
N LEU A 635 -33.12 -30.12 -2.78
CA LEU A 635 -34.57 -29.95 -3.02
C LEU A 635 -35.42 -31.03 -2.34
N ARG A 636 -34.86 -32.21 -2.04
CA ARG A 636 -35.58 -33.31 -1.38
C ARG A 636 -35.46 -33.25 0.14
N THR A 637 -34.31 -32.81 0.63
CA THR A 637 -33.93 -32.91 2.05
C THR A 637 -34.17 -31.61 2.81
N SER A 638 -33.97 -30.45 2.19
CA SER A 638 -34.04 -29.16 2.88
C SER A 638 -35.46 -28.62 2.93
N THR A 639 -35.95 -28.37 4.14
CA THR A 639 -37.24 -27.71 4.39
C THR A 639 -37.19 -26.20 4.15
N GLN A 640 -35.99 -25.61 4.07
CA GLN A 640 -35.77 -24.18 3.82
C GLN A 640 -35.90 -23.82 2.32
N LEU A 641 -35.88 -24.82 1.43
CA LEU A 641 -36.00 -24.69 -0.03
C LEU A 641 -37.43 -24.98 -0.52
N ASP A 642 -38.41 -24.21 -0.04
CA ASP A 642 -39.78 -24.27 -0.56
C ASP A 642 -39.93 -23.41 -1.83
N LEU A 643 -39.44 -23.94 -2.95
CA LEU A 643 -39.57 -23.31 -4.26
C LEU A 643 -40.79 -23.89 -5.00
N LYS A 644 -41.71 -23.00 -5.41
CA LYS A 644 -42.80 -23.39 -6.32
C LYS A 644 -42.23 -23.98 -7.61
N PRO A 645 -42.89 -25.00 -8.21
CA PRO A 645 -42.38 -25.69 -9.39
C PRO A 645 -42.18 -24.74 -10.58
N GLU A 646 -43.04 -23.74 -10.75
CA GLU A 646 -42.91 -22.73 -11.82
C GLU A 646 -41.63 -21.89 -11.67
N ILE A 647 -41.33 -21.44 -10.45
CA ILE A 647 -40.13 -20.64 -10.16
C ILE A 647 -38.87 -21.51 -10.35
N LEU A 648 -38.93 -22.77 -9.92
CA LEU A 648 -37.84 -23.72 -10.12
C LEU A 648 -37.53 -23.95 -11.61
N GLU A 649 -38.57 -24.14 -12.42
CA GLU A 649 -38.44 -24.27 -13.88
C GLU A 649 -37.79 -23.04 -14.51
N ASP A 650 -38.23 -21.83 -14.12
CA ASP A 650 -37.69 -20.58 -14.66
C ASP A 650 -36.21 -20.37 -14.27
N ILE A 651 -35.81 -20.72 -13.03
CA ILE A 651 -34.39 -20.66 -12.62
C ILE A 651 -33.55 -21.65 -13.46
N CYS A 652 -34.02 -22.89 -13.62
CA CYS A 652 -33.29 -23.91 -14.37
C CYS A 652 -33.15 -23.55 -15.85
N LEU A 653 -34.19 -22.96 -16.46
CA LEU A 653 -34.13 -22.44 -17.83
C LEU A 653 -33.13 -21.29 -17.96
N ALA A 654 -33.12 -20.35 -17.00
CA ALA A 654 -32.16 -19.24 -16.99
C ALA A 654 -30.71 -19.73 -16.88
N CYS A 655 -30.44 -20.66 -15.95
CA CYS A 655 -29.11 -21.26 -15.79
C CYS A 655 -28.70 -22.09 -17.01
N SER A 656 -29.62 -22.87 -17.59
CA SER A 656 -29.38 -23.61 -18.83
C SER A 656 -29.02 -22.67 -19.99
N HIS A 657 -29.71 -21.53 -20.11
CA HIS A 657 -29.36 -20.50 -21.11
C HIS A 657 -27.99 -19.86 -20.87
N GLU A 658 -27.62 -19.61 -19.61
CA GLU A 658 -26.28 -19.10 -19.28
C GLU A 658 -25.19 -20.08 -19.73
N PHE A 659 -25.32 -21.36 -19.40
CA PHE A 659 -24.40 -22.40 -19.88
C PHE A 659 -24.39 -22.55 -21.40
N TYR A 660 -25.56 -22.45 -22.03
CA TYR A 660 -25.70 -22.53 -23.48
C TYR A 660 -25.00 -21.37 -24.20
N ASP A 661 -25.13 -20.15 -23.68
CA ASP A 661 -24.56 -18.95 -24.27
C ASP A 661 -23.04 -18.87 -24.14
N ASN A 662 -22.50 -19.40 -23.04
CA ASN A 662 -21.06 -19.45 -22.80
C ASN A 662 -20.37 -20.60 -23.56
N ALA A 663 -21.13 -21.62 -23.99
CA ALA A 663 -20.58 -22.80 -24.63
C ALA A 663 -19.82 -22.50 -25.94
N SER A 664 -18.58 -22.97 -26.02
CA SER A 664 -17.74 -22.86 -27.22
C SER A 664 -18.12 -23.86 -28.32
N THR A 665 -18.72 -25.00 -27.95
CA THR A 665 -19.14 -26.06 -28.87
C THR A 665 -20.61 -26.39 -28.70
N GLY A 666 -21.32 -26.65 -29.79
CA GLY A 666 -22.71 -27.07 -29.75
C GLY A 666 -22.95 -28.51 -29.28
N ASN A 667 -21.91 -29.29 -28.97
CA ASN A 667 -22.03 -30.69 -28.61
C ASN A 667 -22.53 -30.87 -27.16
N TYR A 668 -23.75 -31.37 -27.00
CA TYR A 668 -24.38 -31.58 -25.69
C TYR A 668 -23.76 -32.66 -24.80
N LYS A 669 -22.76 -33.41 -25.29
CA LYS A 669 -22.05 -34.42 -24.48
C LYS A 669 -20.80 -33.89 -23.80
N PHE A 670 -20.36 -32.67 -24.11
CA PHE A 670 -19.11 -32.12 -23.60
C PHE A 670 -19.24 -30.66 -23.16
N GLY A 671 -18.40 -30.25 -22.21
CA GLY A 671 -18.26 -28.87 -21.77
C GLY A 671 -19.54 -28.28 -21.19
N GLU A 672 -19.71 -26.97 -21.37
CA GLU A 672 -20.84 -26.22 -20.83
C GLU A 672 -22.18 -26.59 -21.48
N MET A 673 -22.17 -27.07 -22.73
CA MET A 673 -23.40 -27.55 -23.37
C MET A 673 -23.95 -28.82 -22.70
N LYS A 674 -23.07 -29.67 -22.16
CA LYS A 674 -23.47 -30.80 -21.30
C LYS A 674 -24.12 -30.30 -20.01
N LEU A 675 -23.53 -29.29 -19.37
CA LEU A 675 -24.09 -28.69 -18.17
C LEU A 675 -25.44 -28.04 -18.44
N ALA A 676 -25.61 -27.35 -19.58
CA ALA A 676 -26.88 -26.79 -20.01
C ALA A 676 -27.98 -27.86 -20.15
N TYR A 677 -27.62 -29.03 -20.67
CA TYR A 677 -28.54 -30.17 -20.84
C TYR A 677 -28.88 -30.84 -19.50
N GLU A 678 -27.90 -31.14 -18.67
CA GLU A 678 -28.07 -31.78 -17.36
C GLU A 678 -28.78 -30.86 -16.34
N CYS A 679 -28.63 -29.54 -16.46
CA CYS A 679 -29.36 -28.56 -15.64
C CYS A 679 -30.88 -28.73 -15.77
N LEU A 680 -31.36 -29.14 -16.95
CA LEU A 680 -32.78 -29.34 -17.23
C LEU A 680 -33.31 -30.68 -16.68
N ASP A 681 -32.46 -31.53 -16.09
CA ASP A 681 -32.84 -32.77 -15.38
C ASP A 681 -33.10 -32.55 -13.87
N VAL A 682 -32.79 -31.36 -13.35
CA VAL A 682 -33.00 -31.03 -11.92
C VAL A 682 -34.48 -30.94 -11.55
N PRO A 683 -35.32 -30.13 -12.24
CA PRO A 683 -36.76 -30.06 -11.98
C PRO A 683 -37.53 -31.27 -12.53
N PRO A 684 -38.79 -31.50 -12.09
CA PRO A 684 -39.67 -32.49 -12.71
C PRO A 684 -39.93 -32.17 -14.19
N VAL A 685 -40.21 -33.21 -14.99
CA VAL A 685 -40.36 -33.06 -16.45
C VAL A 685 -41.56 -32.20 -16.80
N SER A 686 -41.32 -31.12 -17.54
CA SER A 686 -42.30 -30.17 -18.06
C SER A 686 -42.12 -30.01 -19.58
N ASP A 687 -43.19 -29.63 -20.30
CA ASP A 687 -43.13 -29.42 -21.75
C ASP A 687 -42.14 -28.30 -22.12
N ARG A 688 -42.05 -27.24 -21.31
CA ARG A 688 -41.08 -26.14 -21.50
C ARG A 688 -39.63 -26.65 -21.47
N LEU A 689 -39.32 -27.52 -20.51
CA LEU A 689 -37.99 -28.12 -20.35
C LEU A 689 -37.67 -29.10 -21.48
N THR A 690 -38.66 -29.87 -21.91
CA THR A 690 -38.52 -30.82 -23.02
C THR A 690 -38.21 -30.08 -24.32
N LYS A 691 -38.89 -28.96 -24.58
CA LYS A 691 -38.60 -28.07 -25.73
C LYS A 691 -37.18 -27.50 -25.67
N ALA A 692 -36.72 -27.09 -24.49
CA ALA A 692 -35.37 -26.59 -24.31
C ALA A 692 -34.29 -27.67 -24.55
N LYS A 693 -34.51 -28.90 -24.04
CA LYS A 693 -33.60 -30.03 -24.30
C LYS A 693 -33.51 -30.40 -25.76
N GLU A 694 -34.65 -30.49 -26.44
CA GLU A 694 -34.65 -30.76 -27.87
C GLU A 694 -33.93 -29.67 -28.66
N PHE A 695 -34.07 -28.40 -28.27
CA PHE A 695 -33.33 -27.33 -28.90
C PHE A 695 -31.81 -27.45 -28.72
N ILE A 696 -31.34 -27.92 -27.55
CA ILE A 696 -29.92 -28.25 -27.31
C ILE A 696 -29.48 -29.41 -28.21
N GLU A 697 -30.30 -30.45 -28.35
CA GLU A 697 -30.02 -31.57 -29.26
C GLU A 697 -29.98 -31.14 -30.73
N ALA A 698 -30.88 -30.23 -31.14
CA ALA A 698 -30.85 -29.60 -32.46
C ALA A 698 -29.56 -28.82 -32.69
N THR A 699 -29.12 -28.06 -31.68
CA THR A 699 -27.85 -27.31 -31.71
C THR A 699 -26.65 -28.26 -31.89
N SER A 700 -26.65 -29.40 -31.21
CA SER A 700 -25.62 -30.41 -31.39
C SER A 700 -25.63 -31.03 -32.79
N ARG A 701 -26.80 -31.23 -33.38
CA ARG A 701 -26.89 -31.71 -34.76
C ARG A 701 -26.41 -30.66 -35.75
N LEU A 702 -26.79 -29.40 -35.57
CA LEU A 702 -26.29 -28.27 -36.37
C LEU A 702 -24.76 -28.18 -36.33
N SER A 703 -24.17 -28.30 -35.14
CA SER A 703 -22.71 -28.26 -35.00
C SER A 703 -22.02 -29.47 -35.65
N SER A 704 -22.65 -30.65 -35.68
CA SER A 704 -22.10 -31.82 -36.38
C SER A 704 -22.00 -31.64 -37.90
N PHE A 705 -22.82 -30.76 -38.47
CA PHE A 705 -22.75 -30.37 -39.88
C PHE A 705 -21.70 -29.27 -40.17
N ASN A 706 -20.89 -28.86 -39.19
CA ASN A 706 -19.86 -27.82 -39.31
C ASN A 706 -20.37 -26.55 -40.03
N VAL A 707 -21.56 -26.09 -39.64
CA VAL A 707 -22.22 -24.95 -40.25
C VAL A 707 -21.39 -23.68 -40.06
N MET A 708 -21.09 -22.98 -41.15
CA MET A 708 -20.24 -21.78 -41.15
C MET A 708 -21.12 -20.53 -41.20
N SER A 709 -21.00 -19.66 -40.19
CA SER A 709 -21.66 -18.34 -40.18
C SER A 709 -20.91 -17.35 -41.10
N ARG A 710 -19.58 -17.47 -41.13
CA ARG A 710 -18.66 -16.72 -42.01
C ARG A 710 -17.61 -17.67 -42.58
N PRO A 711 -16.96 -17.35 -43.71
CA PRO A 711 -15.89 -18.18 -44.26
C PRO A 711 -14.81 -18.48 -43.19
N GLY A 712 -14.68 -19.75 -42.81
CA GLY A 712 -13.70 -20.22 -41.83
C GLY A 712 -14.10 -20.12 -40.35
N ILE A 713 -15.29 -19.60 -40.00
CA ILE A 713 -15.75 -19.51 -38.61
C ILE A 713 -17.05 -20.32 -38.44
N PRO A 714 -17.07 -21.37 -37.59
CA PRO A 714 -18.28 -22.13 -37.31
C PRO A 714 -19.29 -21.27 -36.54
N ILE A 715 -20.58 -21.53 -36.73
CA ILE A 715 -21.64 -20.85 -35.99
C ILE A 715 -21.56 -21.22 -34.50
N SER A 716 -21.60 -20.22 -33.62
CA SER A 716 -21.59 -20.44 -32.18
C SER A 716 -23.00 -20.75 -31.66
N PRO A 717 -23.14 -21.45 -30.51
CA PRO A 717 -24.44 -21.70 -29.90
C PRO A 717 -25.26 -20.42 -29.68
N ILE A 718 -24.65 -19.37 -29.14
CA ILE A 718 -25.31 -18.07 -28.93
C ILE A 718 -25.86 -17.48 -30.24
N GLU A 719 -25.15 -17.62 -31.37
CA GLU A 719 -25.66 -17.19 -32.68
C GLU A 719 -26.89 -18.01 -33.10
N ILE A 720 -26.88 -19.33 -32.88
CA ILE A 720 -28.02 -20.22 -33.17
C ILE A 720 -29.26 -19.78 -32.38
N ARG A 721 -29.14 -19.54 -31.07
CA ARG A 721 -30.27 -19.13 -30.23
C ARG A 721 -30.82 -17.74 -30.57
N LEU A 722 -29.96 -16.82 -31.00
CA LEU A 722 -30.36 -15.46 -31.40
C LEU A 722 -30.96 -15.40 -32.83
N THR A 723 -30.96 -16.49 -33.60
CA THR A 723 -31.60 -16.51 -34.93
C THR A 723 -33.12 -16.36 -34.83
N LYS A 724 -33.64 -15.30 -35.47
CA LYS A 724 -35.09 -15.04 -35.51
C LYS A 724 -35.84 -16.04 -36.39
N ASP A 725 -35.28 -16.34 -37.55
CA ASP A 725 -35.82 -17.35 -38.47
C ASP A 725 -35.04 -18.65 -38.33
N ARG A 726 -35.57 -19.57 -37.52
CA ARG A 726 -34.91 -20.86 -37.23
C ARG A 726 -34.88 -21.78 -38.45
N LEU A 727 -35.78 -21.62 -39.42
CA LEU A 727 -35.76 -22.43 -40.66
C LEU A 727 -34.59 -22.05 -41.56
N SER A 728 -34.10 -20.80 -41.49
CA SER A 728 -32.90 -20.38 -42.21
C SER A 728 -31.63 -21.13 -41.79
N LEU A 729 -31.61 -21.75 -40.60
CA LEU A 729 -30.50 -22.62 -40.18
C LEU A 729 -30.48 -23.91 -41.01
N VAL A 730 -31.64 -24.42 -41.42
CA VAL A 730 -31.75 -25.62 -42.26
C VAL A 730 -31.25 -25.32 -43.67
N SER A 731 -31.61 -24.17 -44.25
CA SER A 731 -31.07 -23.76 -45.55
C SER A 731 -29.55 -23.53 -45.49
N LEU A 732 -29.03 -23.04 -44.36
CA LEU A 732 -27.60 -22.90 -44.15
C LEU A 732 -26.88 -24.27 -44.05
N VAL A 733 -27.48 -25.27 -43.41
CA VAL A 733 -26.94 -26.64 -43.38
C VAL A 733 -26.85 -27.24 -44.78
N LEU A 734 -27.91 -27.10 -45.57
CA LEU A 734 -28.00 -27.67 -46.92
C LEU A 734 -27.07 -26.98 -47.92
N SER A 735 -26.84 -25.68 -47.78
CA SER A 735 -25.90 -24.94 -48.65
C SER A 735 -24.43 -25.21 -48.32
N ASN A 736 -24.11 -25.49 -47.05
CA ASN A 736 -22.73 -25.73 -46.63
C ASN A 736 -22.28 -27.18 -46.86
N ASN A 737 -23.21 -28.15 -46.84
CA ASN A 737 -22.92 -29.58 -46.98
C ASN A 737 -23.57 -30.18 -48.22
N VAL A 738 -22.74 -30.55 -49.20
CA VAL A 738 -23.19 -31.13 -50.47
C VAL A 738 -23.96 -32.45 -50.28
N ASP A 739 -23.66 -33.22 -49.23
CA ASP A 739 -24.31 -34.52 -48.99
C ASP A 739 -25.50 -34.46 -48.01
N ALA A 740 -25.79 -33.32 -47.38
CA ALA A 740 -26.82 -33.23 -46.33
C ALA A 740 -28.23 -33.57 -46.84
N TYR A 741 -28.53 -33.29 -48.12
CA TYR A 741 -29.82 -33.61 -48.73
C TYR A 741 -30.11 -35.12 -48.79
N LYS A 742 -29.09 -35.98 -48.69
CA LYS A 742 -29.25 -37.45 -48.70
C LYS A 742 -29.83 -37.98 -47.38
N HIS A 743 -29.82 -37.18 -46.33
CA HIS A 743 -30.25 -37.55 -44.98
C HIS A 743 -31.57 -36.88 -44.59
N THR A 744 -32.62 -37.09 -45.40
CA THR A 744 -33.96 -36.49 -45.21
C THR A 744 -34.47 -36.59 -43.76
N GLU A 745 -34.43 -37.79 -43.15
CA GLU A 745 -34.95 -37.98 -41.78
C GLU A 745 -34.18 -37.16 -40.73
N VAL A 746 -32.86 -36.99 -40.91
CA VAL A 746 -32.03 -36.22 -39.96
C VAL A 746 -32.39 -34.74 -40.02
N ILE A 747 -32.70 -34.23 -41.21
CA ILE A 747 -33.10 -32.84 -41.41
C ILE A 747 -34.53 -32.59 -40.91
N LEU A 748 -35.46 -33.53 -41.10
CA LEU A 748 -36.80 -33.42 -40.54
C LEU A 748 -36.80 -33.50 -39.01
N ASP A 749 -35.99 -34.39 -38.44
CA ASP A 749 -35.77 -34.49 -36.99
C ASP A 749 -35.09 -33.22 -36.44
N LEU A 750 -34.20 -32.58 -37.20
CA LEU A 750 -33.66 -31.27 -36.87
C LEU A 750 -34.74 -30.18 -36.86
N VAL A 751 -35.61 -30.12 -37.87
CA VAL A 751 -36.73 -29.16 -37.95
C VAL A 751 -37.68 -29.35 -36.77
N TYR A 752 -38.04 -30.59 -36.46
CA TYR A 752 -38.85 -30.94 -35.31
C TYR A 752 -38.26 -30.35 -34.01
N LYS A 753 -36.97 -30.61 -33.76
CA LYS A 753 -36.27 -30.16 -32.54
C LYS A 753 -35.93 -28.67 -32.49
N LEU A 754 -35.93 -27.96 -33.62
CA LEU A 754 -35.79 -26.49 -33.65
C LEU A 754 -37.04 -25.75 -33.12
N GLY A 755 -38.11 -26.50 -32.81
CA GLY A 755 -39.34 -25.99 -32.22
C GLY A 755 -40.55 -26.02 -33.15
N PHE A 756 -40.48 -26.75 -34.27
CA PHE A 756 -41.54 -26.85 -35.27
C PHE A 756 -42.37 -28.14 -35.16
N ARG A 757 -42.47 -28.74 -33.96
CA ARG A 757 -43.17 -30.02 -33.72
C ARG A 757 -44.60 -30.08 -34.28
N GLU A 758 -45.30 -28.95 -34.22
CA GLU A 758 -46.71 -28.83 -34.61
C GLU A 758 -46.89 -27.98 -35.88
N ASP A 759 -45.79 -27.58 -36.52
CA ASP A 759 -45.82 -26.73 -37.72
C ASP A 759 -45.57 -27.55 -38.98
N VAL A 760 -46.66 -28.02 -39.57
CA VAL A 760 -46.62 -28.78 -40.83
C VAL A 760 -46.12 -27.93 -42.00
N VAL A 761 -46.29 -26.60 -41.95
CA VAL A 761 -45.80 -25.69 -43.00
C VAL A 761 -44.27 -25.66 -42.98
N ALA A 762 -43.67 -25.65 -41.80
CA ALA A 762 -42.22 -25.75 -41.63
C ALA A 762 -41.66 -27.08 -42.16
N GLU A 763 -42.36 -28.20 -41.93
CA GLU A 763 -42.01 -29.52 -42.50
C GLU A 763 -42.04 -29.49 -44.04
N VAL A 764 -43.11 -28.96 -44.62
CA VAL A 764 -43.27 -28.82 -46.08
C VAL A 764 -42.19 -27.92 -46.68
N LYS A 765 -41.85 -26.81 -46.03
CA LYS A 765 -40.73 -25.93 -46.43
C LYS A 765 -39.39 -26.64 -46.37
N ALA A 766 -39.14 -27.46 -45.35
CA ALA A 766 -37.92 -28.26 -45.24
C ALA A 766 -37.83 -29.31 -46.36
N LEU A 767 -38.93 -30.01 -46.66
CA LEU A 767 -39.01 -30.94 -47.79
C LEU A 767 -38.77 -30.25 -49.14
N ALA A 768 -39.28 -29.03 -49.33
CA ALA A 768 -39.02 -28.24 -50.52
C ALA A 768 -37.55 -27.82 -50.63
N MET A 769 -36.91 -27.40 -49.53
CA MET A 769 -35.48 -27.10 -49.49
C MET A 769 -34.62 -28.34 -49.83
N LEU A 770 -35.02 -29.52 -49.34
CA LEU A 770 -34.37 -30.80 -49.66
C LEU A 770 -34.57 -31.20 -51.13
N ALA A 771 -35.75 -30.97 -51.70
CA ALA A 771 -36.03 -31.25 -53.10
C ALA A 771 -35.23 -30.33 -54.04
N ASP A 772 -35.14 -29.03 -53.72
CA ASP A 772 -34.36 -28.05 -54.50
C ASP A 772 -32.85 -28.33 -54.43
N THR A 773 -32.33 -28.64 -53.25
CA THR A 773 -30.89 -29.00 -53.09
C THR A 773 -30.55 -30.32 -53.78
N ALA A 774 -31.43 -31.32 -53.73
CA ALA A 774 -31.27 -32.56 -54.51
C ALA A 774 -31.30 -32.29 -56.02
N LEU A 775 -32.17 -31.38 -56.47
CA LEU A 775 -32.25 -30.96 -57.87
C LEU A 775 -30.97 -30.24 -58.33
N GLN A 776 -30.41 -29.36 -57.50
CA GLN A 776 -29.13 -28.68 -57.77
C GLN A 776 -27.95 -29.65 -57.82
N ALA A 777 -28.02 -30.76 -57.07
CA ALA A 777 -27.03 -31.83 -57.09
C ALA A 777 -27.28 -32.89 -58.20
N GLU A 778 -28.26 -32.67 -59.08
CA GLU A 778 -28.68 -33.60 -60.16
C GLU A 778 -29.17 -34.97 -59.65
N ASP A 779 -29.57 -35.08 -58.37
CA ASP A 779 -30.17 -36.29 -57.79
C ASP A 779 -31.70 -36.27 -57.91
N PHE A 780 -32.17 -36.55 -59.11
CA PHE A 780 -33.60 -36.49 -59.42
C PHE A 780 -34.44 -37.54 -58.69
N THR A 781 -33.85 -38.67 -58.28
CA THR A 781 -34.56 -39.70 -57.52
C THR A 781 -34.92 -39.22 -56.13
N ARG A 782 -33.97 -38.59 -55.42
CA ARG A 782 -34.21 -38.02 -54.09
C ARG A 782 -35.10 -36.78 -54.17
N ALA A 783 -34.92 -35.95 -55.19
CA ALA A 783 -35.81 -34.81 -55.42
C ALA A 783 -37.27 -35.27 -55.59
N TYR A 784 -37.51 -36.34 -56.36
CA TYR A 784 -38.84 -36.92 -56.54
C TYR A 784 -39.41 -37.51 -55.23
N GLU A 785 -38.63 -38.28 -54.48
CA GLU A 785 -39.05 -38.86 -53.19
C GLU A 785 -39.46 -37.77 -52.19
N ASN A 786 -38.67 -36.70 -52.07
CA ASN A 786 -38.97 -35.57 -51.20
C ASN A 786 -40.22 -34.81 -51.67
N CYS A 787 -40.39 -34.59 -52.98
CA CYS A 787 -41.61 -34.01 -53.54
C CYS A 787 -42.85 -34.89 -53.28
N GLN A 788 -42.74 -36.21 -53.39
CA GLN A 788 -43.85 -37.12 -53.12
C GLN A 788 -44.26 -37.06 -51.65
N ARG A 789 -43.31 -37.11 -50.72
CA ARG A 789 -43.59 -36.96 -49.27
C ARG A 789 -44.21 -35.60 -48.95
N MET A 790 -43.78 -34.55 -49.63
CA MET A 790 -44.35 -33.20 -49.51
C MET A 790 -45.79 -33.13 -50.05
N ILE A 791 -46.10 -33.81 -51.16
CA ILE A 791 -47.46 -33.91 -51.67
C ILE A 791 -48.35 -34.66 -50.68
N ASP A 792 -47.90 -35.81 -50.17
CA ASP A 792 -48.67 -36.63 -49.23
C ASP A 792 -48.98 -35.87 -47.93
N THR A 793 -48.00 -35.14 -47.38
CA THR A 793 -48.19 -34.29 -46.19
C THR A 793 -49.21 -33.16 -46.43
N VAL A 794 -49.13 -32.45 -47.57
CA VAL A 794 -50.08 -31.38 -47.92
C VAL A 794 -51.49 -31.92 -48.17
N LEU A 795 -51.62 -33.07 -48.85
CA LEU A 795 -52.94 -33.70 -49.10
C LEU A 795 -53.57 -34.18 -47.79
N ASN A 796 -52.79 -34.78 -46.89
CA ASN A 796 -53.25 -35.16 -45.56
C ASN A 796 -53.67 -33.95 -44.72
N LEU A 797 -52.90 -32.85 -44.79
CA LEU A 797 -53.26 -31.59 -44.13
C LEU A 797 -54.57 -31.02 -44.69
N ARG A 798 -54.74 -31.00 -46.02
CA ARG A 798 -56.00 -30.59 -46.68
C ARG A 798 -57.17 -31.47 -46.26
N ALA A 799 -56.99 -32.79 -46.20
CA ALA A 799 -58.03 -33.74 -45.82
C ALA A 799 -58.46 -33.59 -44.35
N THR A 800 -57.51 -33.30 -43.46
CA THR A 800 -57.76 -33.15 -42.02
C THR A 800 -58.41 -31.79 -41.69
N MET A 801 -58.06 -30.74 -42.44
CA MET A 801 -58.52 -29.36 -42.21
C MET A 801 -59.65 -28.92 -43.16
N MET A 802 -60.38 -29.86 -43.78
CA MET A 802 -61.40 -29.67 -44.84
C MET A 802 -62.53 -28.64 -44.59
N SER A 803 -62.55 -27.94 -43.45
CA SER A 803 -63.65 -27.07 -43.01
C SER A 803 -63.23 -25.64 -42.62
N LEU A 804 -61.95 -25.26 -42.69
CA LEU A 804 -61.47 -23.92 -42.33
C LEU A 804 -60.46 -23.43 -43.39
N ASP A 805 -60.68 -22.23 -43.95
CA ASP A 805 -59.67 -21.50 -44.76
C ASP A 805 -58.52 -21.06 -43.84
N VAL A 806 -57.67 -22.02 -43.46
CA VAL A 806 -56.51 -21.76 -42.60
C VAL A 806 -55.35 -21.30 -43.50
N PRO A 807 -54.71 -20.15 -43.21
CA PRO A 807 -53.60 -19.62 -44.01
C PRO A 807 -52.43 -20.62 -44.17
N GLN A 808 -52.25 -21.52 -43.20
CA GLN A 808 -51.25 -22.60 -43.24
C GLN A 808 -51.45 -23.56 -44.43
N VAL A 809 -52.70 -23.88 -44.78
CA VAL A 809 -53.00 -24.77 -45.91
C VAL A 809 -52.60 -24.11 -47.23
N SER A 810 -52.88 -22.81 -47.36
CA SER A 810 -52.53 -22.01 -48.55
C SER A 810 -51.02 -21.92 -48.70
N GLU A 811 -50.30 -21.58 -47.63
CA GLU A 811 -48.84 -21.45 -47.66
C GLU A 811 -48.13 -22.77 -47.96
N ALA A 812 -48.55 -23.88 -47.32
CA ALA A 812 -48.01 -25.20 -47.59
C ALA A 812 -48.32 -25.67 -49.03
N SER A 813 -49.53 -25.37 -49.52
CA SER A 813 -49.92 -25.65 -50.91
C SER A 813 -49.06 -24.87 -51.90
N GLU A 814 -48.81 -23.59 -51.62
CA GLU A 814 -47.97 -22.71 -52.44
C GLU A 814 -46.55 -23.26 -52.60
N VAL A 815 -45.91 -23.62 -51.49
CA VAL A 815 -44.57 -24.21 -51.51
C VAL A 815 -44.56 -25.53 -52.29
N CYS A 816 -45.58 -26.36 -52.09
CA CYS A 816 -45.66 -27.68 -52.70
C CYS A 816 -45.82 -27.67 -54.22
N TRP A 817 -46.76 -26.86 -54.77
CA TRP A 817 -46.95 -26.83 -56.23
C TRP A 817 -45.73 -26.23 -56.95
N VAL A 818 -45.06 -25.25 -56.33
CA VAL A 818 -43.85 -24.62 -56.91
C VAL A 818 -42.72 -25.64 -57.03
N ALA A 819 -42.42 -26.39 -55.96
CA ALA A 819 -41.37 -27.40 -56.01
C ALA A 819 -41.71 -28.55 -56.99
N CYS A 820 -42.98 -28.99 -57.04
CA CYS A 820 -43.41 -30.00 -58.03
C CYS A 820 -43.29 -29.49 -59.47
N PHE A 821 -43.65 -28.22 -59.73
CA PHE A 821 -43.52 -27.60 -61.05
C PHE A 821 -42.06 -27.42 -61.47
N GLN A 822 -41.19 -27.01 -60.54
CA GLN A 822 -39.76 -26.85 -60.80
C GLN A 822 -39.10 -28.17 -61.21
N LEU A 823 -39.35 -29.25 -60.47
CA LEU A 823 -38.81 -30.58 -60.79
C LEU A 823 -39.42 -31.16 -62.09
N GLY A 824 -40.74 -30.99 -62.29
CA GLY A 824 -41.45 -31.47 -63.48
C GLY A 824 -41.01 -30.82 -64.79
N ARG A 825 -40.49 -29.58 -64.74
CA ARG A 825 -40.02 -28.82 -65.91
C ARG A 825 -38.61 -29.21 -66.38
N GLN A 826 -37.78 -29.79 -65.52
CA GLN A 826 -36.37 -30.03 -65.85
C GLN A 826 -36.21 -31.00 -67.02
N THR A 827 -35.35 -30.67 -67.99
CA THR A 827 -35.14 -31.52 -69.17
C THR A 827 -34.23 -32.70 -68.88
N GLU A 828 -33.32 -32.58 -67.91
CA GLU A 828 -32.32 -33.60 -67.56
C GLU A 828 -32.90 -34.81 -66.80
N PHE A 829 -34.09 -34.67 -66.22
CA PHE A 829 -34.77 -35.79 -65.57
C PHE A 829 -35.38 -36.71 -66.64
N GLU A 830 -34.93 -37.95 -66.79
CA GLU A 830 -35.36 -38.78 -67.94
C GLU A 830 -36.75 -39.41 -67.78
N ASP A 831 -37.25 -39.55 -66.55
CA ASP A 831 -38.49 -40.29 -66.24
C ASP A 831 -39.76 -39.46 -66.54
N THR A 832 -40.34 -39.66 -67.73
CA THR A 832 -41.54 -38.94 -68.20
C THR A 832 -42.77 -39.24 -67.36
N GLU A 833 -42.92 -40.45 -66.82
CA GLU A 833 -44.08 -40.86 -66.03
C GLU A 833 -44.10 -40.13 -64.67
N LYS A 834 -42.95 -40.08 -63.99
CA LYS A 834 -42.81 -39.32 -62.73
C LYS A 834 -43.01 -37.83 -62.92
N LYS A 835 -42.53 -37.25 -64.02
CA LYS A 835 -42.77 -35.83 -64.34
C LYS A 835 -44.25 -35.54 -64.57
N LEU A 836 -44.94 -36.39 -65.33
CA LEU A 836 -46.38 -36.25 -65.56
C LEU A 836 -47.15 -36.36 -64.23
N PHE A 837 -46.73 -37.23 -63.33
CA PHE A 837 -47.31 -37.32 -61.98
C PHE A 837 -47.11 -36.03 -61.17
N LEU A 838 -45.89 -35.48 -61.14
CA LEU A 838 -45.59 -34.23 -60.41
C LEU A 838 -46.37 -33.04 -60.98
N LEU A 839 -46.42 -32.87 -62.31
CA LEU A 839 -47.23 -31.84 -62.95
C LEU A 839 -48.73 -32.09 -62.73
N GLY A 840 -49.14 -33.36 -62.72
CA GLY A 840 -50.40 -33.90 -62.20
C GLY A 840 -50.85 -33.25 -60.90
N ARG A 841 -50.03 -33.46 -59.88
CA ARG A 841 -50.27 -32.96 -58.53
C ARG A 841 -50.10 -31.46 -58.43
N ALA A 842 -49.20 -30.85 -59.20
CA ALA A 842 -49.07 -29.40 -59.26
C ALA A 842 -50.37 -28.74 -59.75
N ILE A 843 -51.05 -29.30 -60.78
CA ILE A 843 -52.34 -28.79 -61.26
C ILE A 843 -53.44 -28.87 -60.19
N GLU A 844 -53.44 -29.91 -59.37
CA GLU A 844 -54.42 -30.10 -58.28
C GLU A 844 -54.22 -29.10 -57.13
N ILE A 845 -52.98 -28.67 -56.89
CA ILE A 845 -52.60 -27.86 -55.72
C ILE A 845 -52.46 -26.36 -56.06
N CYS A 846 -52.12 -26.03 -57.31
CA CYS A 846 -51.81 -24.68 -57.79
C CYS A 846 -53.00 -23.70 -57.73
N PRO A 847 -52.78 -22.42 -57.40
CA PRO A 847 -53.82 -21.40 -57.50
C PRO A 847 -54.27 -21.15 -58.94
N ALA A 848 -55.53 -20.74 -59.11
CA ALA A 848 -56.15 -20.57 -60.42
C ALA A 848 -55.35 -19.66 -61.38
N ASP A 849 -54.68 -18.64 -60.84
CA ASP A 849 -53.91 -17.66 -61.61
C ASP A 849 -52.68 -18.25 -62.32
N LYS A 850 -52.13 -19.35 -61.81
CA LYS A 850 -50.88 -19.96 -62.29
C LYS A 850 -51.07 -21.30 -63.00
N LEU A 851 -52.33 -21.74 -63.09
CA LEU A 851 -52.73 -22.97 -63.75
C LEU A 851 -52.30 -23.02 -65.24
N HIS A 852 -52.32 -21.88 -65.92
CA HIS A 852 -51.92 -21.78 -67.33
C HIS A 852 -50.45 -22.20 -67.54
N ASP A 853 -49.55 -21.73 -66.68
CA ASP A 853 -48.12 -22.01 -66.78
C ASP A 853 -47.83 -23.51 -66.55
N VAL A 854 -48.50 -24.12 -65.57
CA VAL A 854 -48.37 -25.57 -65.30
C VAL A 854 -48.95 -26.41 -66.44
N LEU A 855 -50.11 -26.03 -66.98
CA LEU A 855 -50.76 -26.72 -68.11
C LEU A 855 -49.92 -26.67 -69.40
N THR A 856 -49.24 -25.56 -69.68
CA THR A 856 -48.38 -25.46 -70.87
C THR A 856 -47.17 -26.39 -70.76
N ALA A 857 -46.54 -26.47 -69.58
CA ALA A 857 -45.45 -27.40 -69.32
C ALA A 857 -45.92 -28.86 -69.42
N TRP A 858 -47.10 -29.18 -68.87
CA TRP A 858 -47.70 -30.51 -68.99
C TRP A 858 -47.95 -30.88 -70.46
N ARG A 859 -48.64 -30.05 -71.25
CA ARG A 859 -48.97 -30.36 -72.66
C ARG A 859 -47.73 -30.64 -73.50
N LYS A 860 -46.63 -29.92 -73.22
CA LYS A 860 -45.35 -30.17 -73.88
C LYS A 860 -44.80 -31.56 -73.54
N LEU A 861 -44.80 -31.90 -72.26
CA LEU A 861 -44.34 -33.21 -71.77
C LEU A 861 -45.25 -34.36 -72.23
N GLU A 862 -46.57 -34.16 -72.25
CA GLU A 862 -47.54 -35.13 -72.76
C GLU A 862 -47.30 -35.42 -74.24
N LYS A 863 -47.00 -34.40 -75.05
CA LYS A 863 -46.62 -34.59 -76.45
C LYS A 863 -45.32 -35.38 -76.59
N ASP A 864 -44.34 -35.13 -75.72
CA ASP A 864 -43.08 -35.86 -75.73
C ASP A 864 -43.24 -37.31 -75.21
N ASP A 865 -44.13 -37.55 -74.24
CA ASP A 865 -44.50 -38.90 -73.77
C ASP A 865 -45.28 -39.68 -74.83
N LEU A 866 -46.22 -39.04 -75.55
CA LEU A 866 -46.92 -39.64 -76.68
C LEU A 866 -45.95 -40.05 -77.79
N LYS A 867 -45.00 -39.18 -78.14
CA LYS A 867 -43.92 -39.54 -79.09
C LYS A 867 -43.06 -40.68 -78.56
N ALA A 868 -42.64 -40.66 -77.30
CA ALA A 868 -41.86 -41.73 -76.71
C ALA A 868 -42.65 -43.06 -76.64
N ARG A 869 -43.97 -43.02 -76.46
CA ARG A 869 -44.86 -44.19 -76.53
C ARG A 869 -45.03 -44.69 -77.96
N GLU A 870 -45.18 -43.79 -78.93
CA GLU A 870 -45.19 -44.11 -80.37
C GLU A 870 -43.86 -44.73 -80.80
N GLU A 871 -42.73 -44.19 -80.35
CA GLU A 871 -41.39 -44.76 -80.55
C GLU A 871 -41.23 -46.13 -79.89
N ARG A 872 -41.73 -46.32 -78.65
CA ARG A 872 -41.76 -47.64 -77.98
C ARG A 872 -42.65 -48.65 -78.73
N LEU A 873 -43.79 -48.21 -79.27
CA LEU A 873 -44.72 -49.05 -80.04
C LEU A 873 -44.17 -49.41 -81.44
N THR A 874 -43.50 -48.47 -82.11
CA THR A 874 -42.85 -48.69 -83.41
C THR A 874 -41.57 -49.53 -83.28
N MET A 875 -40.78 -49.36 -82.22
CA MET A 875 -39.66 -50.26 -81.87
C MET A 875 -40.14 -51.68 -81.55
N ARG A 876 -41.34 -51.84 -80.95
CA ARG A 876 -41.99 -53.15 -80.77
C ARG A 876 -42.43 -53.80 -82.10
N HIS A 877 -42.69 -53.00 -83.14
CA HIS A 877 -43.03 -53.49 -84.48
C HIS A 877 -41.80 -53.79 -85.35
N ILE A 878 -40.66 -53.14 -85.11
CA ILE A 878 -39.42 -53.35 -85.89
C ILE A 878 -38.51 -54.42 -85.24
N GLY A 879 -38.63 -54.70 -83.94
CA GLY A 879 -37.87 -55.74 -83.23
C GLY A 879 -38.35 -57.19 -83.45
N ALA A 880 -39.26 -57.46 -84.38
CA ALA A 880 -39.81 -58.80 -84.62
C ALA A 880 -39.01 -59.66 -85.62
N VAL A 881 -37.94 -59.16 -86.24
CA VAL A 881 -37.09 -59.95 -87.16
C VAL A 881 -35.61 -59.63 -86.96
N GLU A 882 -35.02 -60.18 -85.90
CA GLU A 882 -33.74 -60.92 -85.90
C GLU A 882 -33.35 -61.27 -84.46
N SER A 883 -33.55 -62.53 -84.11
CA SER A 883 -33.05 -63.14 -82.88
C SER A 883 -31.83 -63.98 -83.25
N THR A 884 -30.64 -63.64 -82.74
CA THR A 884 -29.66 -64.65 -82.29
C THR A 884 -28.60 -64.05 -81.34
N ARG A 885 -28.69 -64.46 -80.07
CA ARG A 885 -27.61 -64.90 -79.16
C ARG A 885 -26.17 -64.41 -79.45
N LYS A 886 -25.58 -63.60 -78.56
CA LYS A 886 -24.61 -64.02 -77.50
C LYS A 886 -23.81 -62.83 -76.94
N ASP A 887 -23.73 -62.81 -75.61
CA ASP A 887 -22.60 -62.47 -74.74
C ASP A 887 -21.66 -61.27 -75.02
N SER A 888 -21.67 -60.40 -74.01
CA SER A 888 -20.52 -59.79 -73.34
C SER A 888 -19.89 -58.49 -73.89
N LYS A 889 -19.81 -57.52 -72.96
CA LYS A 889 -18.83 -56.43 -72.82
C LYS A 889 -18.64 -55.47 -73.99
N PHE A 890 -19.18 -54.26 -73.89
CA PHE A 890 -18.52 -53.02 -74.36
C PHE A 890 -19.10 -51.85 -73.53
N ALA A 891 -18.32 -51.31 -72.58
CA ALA A 891 -17.46 -50.15 -72.78
C ALA A 891 -18.25 -48.83 -72.76
N LEU A 892 -17.99 -48.03 -71.72
CA LEU A 892 -18.28 -46.61 -71.68
C LEU A 892 -17.80 -45.98 -73.00
N LYS A 893 -18.75 -45.58 -73.86
CA LYS A 893 -18.53 -44.45 -74.75
C LYS A 893 -18.85 -43.21 -73.94
N THR A 894 -17.78 -42.63 -73.40
CA THR A 894 -17.70 -41.27 -72.91
C THR A 894 -18.55 -40.34 -73.78
N ALA A 895 -19.54 -39.72 -73.15
CA ALA A 895 -20.30 -38.63 -73.73
C ALA A 895 -19.31 -37.55 -74.19
N ALA A 896 -19.36 -37.21 -75.47
CA ALA A 896 -18.59 -36.12 -76.04
C ALA A 896 -18.98 -34.82 -75.31
N SER A 897 -18.00 -34.21 -74.63
CA SER A 897 -18.19 -32.96 -73.93
C SER A 897 -18.62 -31.84 -74.89
N LEU A 898 -19.43 -30.92 -74.39
CA LEU A 898 -19.91 -29.68 -75.03
C LEU A 898 -18.81 -28.87 -75.74
N GLN A 899 -17.55 -29.07 -75.36
CA GLN A 899 -16.36 -28.46 -75.93
C GLN A 899 -16.04 -28.94 -77.36
N SER A 900 -16.55 -30.10 -77.78
CA SER A 900 -16.44 -30.61 -79.15
C SER A 900 -17.47 -29.99 -80.11
N ARG A 901 -18.66 -29.63 -79.61
CA ARG A 901 -19.74 -29.01 -80.40
C ARG A 901 -19.58 -27.49 -80.59
N LEU A 902 -18.67 -26.86 -79.83
CA LEU A 902 -18.36 -25.43 -79.91
C LEU A 902 -17.23 -25.08 -80.90
N ARG A 903 -16.61 -26.08 -81.57
CA ARG A 903 -15.53 -25.85 -82.54
C ARG A 903 -16.01 -25.64 -83.99
N ASP A 904 -17.29 -25.87 -84.29
CA ASP A 904 -17.82 -25.80 -85.66
C ASP A 904 -18.39 -24.43 -86.07
N PHE A 905 -18.27 -23.40 -85.22
CA PHE A 905 -18.55 -22.02 -85.59
C PHE A 905 -17.28 -21.16 -85.53
N GLN A 906 -16.62 -21.00 -86.67
CA GLN A 906 -15.60 -19.96 -86.88
C GLN A 906 -16.10 -18.95 -87.92
N MET A 907 -16.15 -17.67 -87.54
CA MET A 907 -15.88 -16.53 -88.42
C MET A 907 -15.41 -15.31 -87.60
N PRO A 908 -14.71 -14.33 -88.19
CA PRO A 908 -13.39 -13.89 -87.73
C PRO A 908 -13.40 -12.62 -86.85
N SER A 909 -12.46 -12.57 -85.91
CA SER A 909 -12.00 -11.39 -85.14
C SER A 909 -11.00 -10.55 -85.98
N PRO A 910 -10.59 -9.28 -85.66
CA PRO A 910 -10.32 -8.70 -84.30
C PRO A 910 -10.55 -7.13 -84.21
N PRO A 911 -9.97 -6.32 -83.27
CA PRO A 911 -9.24 -6.60 -82.01
C PRO A 911 -9.66 -5.80 -80.73
N MET A 912 -9.22 -6.32 -79.57
CA MET A 912 -8.90 -5.64 -78.27
C MET A 912 -10.08 -5.11 -77.43
N LEU A 913 -10.44 -5.64 -76.26
CA LEU A 913 -9.63 -5.77 -75.04
C LEU A 913 -10.32 -6.69 -74.02
N SER A 914 -9.49 -7.34 -73.22
CA SER A 914 -9.77 -8.34 -72.18
C SER A 914 -10.50 -7.79 -70.94
N THR A 915 -11.56 -8.47 -70.49
CA THR A 915 -11.96 -8.48 -69.06
C THR A 915 -12.56 -9.83 -68.65
N PRO A 916 -12.30 -10.31 -67.41
CA PRO A 916 -12.74 -11.61 -66.91
C PRO A 916 -14.14 -11.48 -66.30
N ASP A 917 -15.19 -11.43 -67.11
CA ASP A 917 -16.55 -11.27 -66.55
C ASP A 917 -17.67 -12.01 -67.30
N ALA A 918 -17.31 -13.02 -68.10
CA ALA A 918 -18.29 -13.85 -68.81
C ALA A 918 -19.07 -14.80 -67.89
N ARG A 919 -18.50 -15.19 -66.74
CA ARG A 919 -19.19 -16.03 -65.72
C ARG A 919 -20.21 -15.25 -64.89
N ALA A 920 -19.99 -13.97 -64.64
CA ALA A 920 -20.93 -13.10 -63.93
C ALA A 920 -22.09 -12.62 -64.83
N LEU A 921 -21.86 -12.55 -66.15
CA LEU A 921 -22.93 -12.25 -67.12
C LEU A 921 -23.84 -13.47 -67.39
N ALA A 922 -23.29 -14.69 -67.41
CA ALA A 922 -24.09 -15.90 -67.57
C ALA A 922 -25.04 -16.17 -66.39
N SER A 923 -24.64 -15.83 -65.16
CA SER A 923 -25.51 -15.94 -63.98
C SER A 923 -26.60 -14.85 -63.93
N LYS A 924 -26.34 -13.66 -64.48
CA LYS A 924 -27.34 -12.58 -64.57
C LYS A 924 -28.47 -12.85 -65.56
N THR A 925 -28.22 -13.61 -66.63
CA THR A 925 -29.25 -13.95 -67.63
C THR A 925 -30.14 -15.12 -67.20
N PHE A 926 -29.72 -15.95 -66.24
CA PHE A 926 -30.57 -17.01 -65.66
C PHE A 926 -31.51 -16.48 -64.56
N ASN A 927 -31.13 -15.40 -63.87
CA ASN A 927 -31.94 -14.81 -62.79
C ASN A 927 -33.11 -13.92 -63.26
N THR A 928 -33.21 -13.61 -64.56
CA THR A 928 -34.21 -12.65 -65.07
C THR A 928 -35.54 -13.28 -65.51
N VAL A 929 -35.64 -14.62 -65.58
CA VAL A 929 -36.89 -15.32 -65.95
C VAL A 929 -37.59 -15.96 -64.73
N ALA A 930 -36.92 -16.01 -63.58
CA ALA A 930 -37.52 -16.40 -62.30
C ALA A 930 -38.13 -15.22 -61.51
N ALA A 931 -38.00 -13.98 -62.01
CA ALA A 931 -38.38 -12.76 -61.29
C ALA A 931 -39.87 -12.35 -61.42
N ASN A 932 -40.74 -13.15 -62.02
CA ASN A 932 -42.18 -12.87 -62.14
C ASN A 932 -43.07 -13.65 -61.15
N PHE A 933 -42.51 -14.08 -60.03
CA PHE A 933 -43.26 -14.66 -58.90
C PHE A 933 -42.79 -14.05 -57.58
N PRO A 934 -43.71 -13.56 -56.72
CA PRO A 934 -43.34 -12.82 -55.52
C PRO A 934 -43.22 -13.78 -54.33
N PHE A 935 -42.08 -14.47 -54.17
CA PHE A 935 -41.74 -15.10 -52.88
C PHE A 935 -40.23 -14.98 -52.64
N SER A 936 -39.86 -14.06 -51.75
CA SER A 936 -38.49 -13.90 -51.27
C SER A 936 -38.39 -14.45 -49.85
N VAL A 937 -37.76 -15.62 -49.69
CA VAL A 937 -37.19 -16.03 -48.41
C VAL A 937 -35.69 -15.76 -48.49
N GLY A 938 -35.28 -14.64 -47.88
CA GLY A 938 -33.92 -14.37 -47.42
C GLY A 938 -32.80 -14.32 -48.46
N HIS A 939 -32.59 -13.18 -49.12
CA HIS A 939 -31.25 -12.72 -49.51
C HIS A 939 -30.99 -11.35 -48.86
N ARG A 940 -29.93 -11.26 -48.04
CA ARG A 940 -29.57 -10.06 -47.26
C ARG A 940 -29.27 -8.86 -48.16
N GLY A 941 -29.95 -7.75 -47.87
CA GLY A 941 -29.65 -6.43 -48.39
C GLY A 941 -28.35 -5.86 -47.82
N ARG A 942 -27.54 -5.26 -48.68
CA ARG A 942 -26.36 -4.47 -48.34
C ARG A 942 -26.80 -3.00 -48.33
N SER A 943 -26.92 -2.41 -47.15
CA SER A 943 -27.21 -0.98 -46.98
C SER A 943 -25.99 -0.13 -47.30
N GLN A 944 -26.22 0.95 -48.06
CA GLN A 944 -25.31 2.06 -48.28
C GLN A 944 -25.58 3.14 -47.21
N TYR A 945 -24.59 3.41 -46.38
CA TYR A 945 -24.31 4.63 -45.58
C TYR A 945 -22.94 4.29 -44.97
N SER A 946 -21.83 5.01 -45.14
CA SER A 946 -21.60 6.45 -45.26
C SER A 946 -20.22 6.70 -45.91
N GLN A 947 -20.09 7.82 -46.62
CA GLN A 947 -18.83 8.51 -46.86
C GLN A 947 -18.82 9.76 -45.97
N LEU A 948 -17.83 9.91 -45.08
CA LEU A 948 -17.16 11.17 -44.74
C LEU A 948 -16.09 10.98 -43.65
N SER A 949 -14.99 11.73 -43.80
CA SER A 949 -13.80 11.94 -42.94
C SER A 949 -12.79 10.78 -42.85
N GLN A 950 -11.64 10.86 -43.56
CA GLN A 950 -10.38 11.56 -43.24
C GLN A 950 -9.69 11.09 -41.94
N SER A 951 -8.57 10.38 -42.09
CA SER A 951 -7.30 10.70 -41.43
C SER A 951 -6.15 9.85 -41.99
N ASP A 952 -5.03 10.54 -42.18
CA ASP A 952 -3.73 10.07 -42.66
C ASP A 952 -2.97 9.20 -41.65
N GLU A 953 -2.19 8.28 -42.22
CA GLU A 953 -0.84 7.81 -41.87
C GLU A 953 -0.32 7.81 -40.41
N ARG A 954 0.21 6.64 -39.96
CA ARG A 954 1.66 6.33 -39.92
C ARG A 954 1.97 4.97 -39.24
N SER A 955 2.67 4.10 -39.99
CA SER A 955 3.87 3.29 -39.67
C SER A 955 4.09 2.78 -38.23
N ARG A 956 4.42 1.51 -37.93
CA ARG A 956 5.57 0.70 -38.39
C ARG A 956 5.49 -0.78 -37.92
N SER A 957 6.02 -1.69 -38.78
CA SER A 957 6.86 -2.89 -38.51
C SER A 957 6.31 -4.05 -37.65
N GLY A 958 6.37 -5.34 -38.04
CA GLY A 958 7.18 -5.94 -39.10
C GLY A 958 6.95 -7.43 -39.37
N SER A 959 7.63 -7.87 -40.43
CA SER A 959 8.07 -9.21 -40.83
C SER A 959 7.06 -10.34 -41.16
N ARG A 960 6.99 -10.58 -42.47
CA ARG A 960 6.52 -11.77 -43.21
C ARG A 960 7.11 -13.10 -42.73
N ARG A 961 6.34 -14.19 -42.86
CA ARG A 961 6.71 -15.39 -43.67
C ARG A 961 5.47 -15.98 -44.35
N ARG A 962 5.65 -16.32 -45.63
CA ARG A 962 4.75 -17.08 -46.51
C ARG A 962 4.78 -18.55 -46.09
N ASP A 963 3.66 -19.25 -46.25
CA ASP A 963 3.59 -20.64 -46.72
C ASP A 963 2.14 -20.94 -47.15
N ASP A 964 1.83 -20.62 -48.40
CA ASP A 964 0.74 -21.26 -49.16
C ASP A 964 1.34 -22.55 -49.72
N ASP A 965 1.05 -23.71 -49.13
CA ASP A 965 1.11 -25.02 -49.80
C ASP A 965 0.61 -26.24 -49.00
N VAL A 966 0.03 -26.07 -47.80
CA VAL A 966 -0.41 -27.22 -46.96
C VAL A 966 -1.89 -27.59 -47.17
N GLN A 967 -2.69 -26.75 -47.82
CA GLN A 967 -4.15 -26.94 -47.93
C GLN A 967 -4.58 -27.93 -49.03
N THR A 968 -3.68 -28.32 -49.94
CA THR A 968 -3.99 -29.25 -51.04
C THR A 968 -3.63 -30.71 -50.74
N GLN A 969 -2.93 -30.99 -49.63
CA GLN A 969 -2.54 -32.35 -49.25
C GLN A 969 -3.38 -32.97 -48.12
N ALA A 970 -4.15 -32.18 -47.36
CA ALA A 970 -5.02 -32.69 -46.29
C ALA A 970 -6.36 -33.27 -46.78
N SER A 971 -6.82 -32.92 -47.99
CA SER A 971 -8.13 -33.38 -48.51
C SER A 971 -8.13 -34.79 -49.11
N ARG A 972 -6.96 -35.43 -49.26
CA ARG A 972 -6.83 -36.77 -49.87
C ARG A 972 -6.65 -37.94 -48.88
N VAL A 973 -6.69 -37.69 -47.57
CA VAL A 973 -6.55 -38.75 -46.55
C VAL A 973 -7.87 -39.06 -45.82
N PHE A 974 -8.92 -38.26 -45.98
CA PHE A 974 -10.19 -38.46 -45.25
C PHE A 974 -11.23 -39.37 -45.93
N SER A 975 -10.92 -39.99 -47.08
CA SER A 975 -11.83 -40.96 -47.72
C SER A 975 -11.59 -42.43 -47.31
N LYS A 976 -10.88 -42.67 -46.20
CA LYS A 976 -10.76 -44.00 -45.58
C LYS A 976 -10.77 -43.86 -44.05
N GLY A 977 -11.97 -43.86 -43.48
CA GLY A 977 -12.14 -43.74 -42.03
C GLY A 977 -13.58 -43.89 -41.57
N ILE A 978 -14.34 -44.82 -42.16
CA ILE A 978 -15.64 -45.25 -41.64
C ILE A 978 -15.65 -46.77 -41.69
N GLY A 979 -15.39 -47.38 -40.54
CA GLY A 979 -15.28 -48.83 -40.43
C GLY A 979 -15.06 -49.29 -38.99
N TRP A 980 -15.71 -48.66 -38.01
CA TRP A 980 -15.73 -49.12 -36.62
C TRP A 980 -17.05 -48.68 -35.96
N LEU A 981 -18.08 -49.54 -36.01
CA LEU A 981 -19.12 -49.76 -34.97
C LEU A 981 -20.27 -50.67 -35.50
N ILE A 982 -19.99 -51.95 -35.73
CA ILE A 982 -20.95 -53.05 -35.51
C ILE A 982 -20.12 -54.20 -34.92
N GLY A 983 -20.41 -54.60 -33.68
CA GLY A 983 -19.72 -55.68 -32.99
C GLY A 983 -20.29 -57.06 -33.33
N ALA A 984 -19.43 -58.09 -33.25
CA ALA A 984 -19.78 -59.46 -32.86
C ALA A 984 -18.49 -60.29 -32.62
N ASP A 985 -18.40 -60.78 -31.39
CA ASP A 985 -17.76 -61.96 -30.79
C ASP A 985 -16.87 -62.97 -31.56
N GLU A 986 -16.01 -63.57 -30.72
CA GLU A 986 -15.50 -64.96 -30.68
C GLU A 986 -14.13 -65.38 -31.28
N ALA A 987 -13.40 -66.10 -30.41
CA ALA A 987 -12.36 -67.13 -30.64
C ALA A 987 -10.90 -66.71 -30.95
N LEU A 988 -10.10 -66.49 -29.89
CA LEU A 988 -9.04 -67.40 -29.39
C LEU A 988 -8.21 -66.72 -28.29
#